data_AF-A0A7X8AL52-F1
#
_entry.id   AF-A0A7X8AL52-F1
#
_cell.length_a   1.000
_cell.length_b   1.000
_cell.length_c   1.000
_cell.angle_alpha   90.00
_cell.angle_beta   90.00
_cell.angle_gamma   90.00
#
_symmetry.space_group_name_H-M   'P 1'
#
loop_
_entity.id
_entity.type
_entity.pdbx_description
1 polymer ?
#
loop_
_entity_poly.entity_id
_entity_poly.type
_entity_poly.pdbx_seq_one_letter_code
_entity_poly.pdbx_strand_id
1 'polypeptide(L)'
;MRRIVWFTLAAVLCAAAFAATADTRLLHHPDIHGDQVVFTYAGDLWIVSSQGGTARKLTTYPGQERFPKFSPDGRSVAFTGDYDGNNDVFVIPAAGGEPRRLTYHPGDDGMLDWYPDGQAVLFRSGRASFWNRFNRLFKVSIDGGLPEILPLPTGELSSLNADGTKLAYNRMGTEFRTWKRYRGGMAPDIWIYDLVANTAEVIAPSDANDLFPMWQGDTIYFVSDRGAVKVQNLYAYDLKTKKVRALTDYKEYDVQWPGIGPGAIVYENGGYLYIMDLKTEKSRKLSVEVRGENLAARPVIKNVSDCIHGFGLSPTGVRALFEARGDIFTVPAKKGEIRNLTRTPGIRERDPAWSPNGKWVAYFSDASGEYEIYLRPADGKGEATQLTKGSRIWYQNLAWSPDSQKLLLSDAAVNLYYIDIEKKELVKVDHGQYEGFSNFITGVWSPDSKWIAYDKASANGLDSIYLYSLADNKSHKITGDMTDDSAPAWDPEGRYLYFVANREFNYSFSAIEFMHYHYNPGKIVAVTLQADTPSPFIPESDEEKVVEEKPKDGDKPAEGGKPADGEKTADAKPAEAKDGAAKADKDKPKTVEIKIDFEGLENRIIDLPVPDGNYVGIVPDKEQVFFASVGVPGSGAQGATLQVYDLKKRELKTVIGGVNGVSFSFDVKKILVQQGGGYAIIDAKPDQKPTDRLNLAEMKMTVDPRAEWPEIYTDAWRITRDFFYDPNMHGVDWAMIKERYGAMLPDVAHRDDLNYLIGEMIAELNSSHTYRGGGDYPEVPRLGVGLLGCDFELDAASGRYRIARIYPGQNWDPTRRGPLAQPGLKVKEGDYLLAVNGQPLKHPTNPYALLANTAGKAIPLTVNAQPTDEGATEIVVTPVANELMLRYRYWVDANRRKVEEATGGRVGYLHMAATAEPGVEGFSRDFYPQVRKDALIIDLRYNSGGHIPDMYMSRLDRKPLGLWATRYTDPTVIPAATHYGPKVCLANGYSGSGGDAFPYFFRKSGLGKLIGTRTWGGLIGLSGTPPLMDNGGVQIADFSFYNTDGEWDVEGKGVSPDIEVDDRPDLVVAGHDPCLEKAIEVLIEELKTYKQPKLPIRPPKNPVR
;
A
#
# COMPACT_ATOMS: atom_id res chain seq x y z
N MET A 1 53.06 3.39 57.46
CA MET A 1 52.59 4.46 56.55
C MET A 1 52.62 4.13 55.05
N ARG A 2 53.10 2.96 54.58
CA ARG A 2 53.11 2.60 53.13
C ARG A 2 51.89 1.79 52.62
N ARG A 3 50.98 1.35 53.51
CA ARG A 3 49.78 0.55 53.13
C ARG A 3 48.48 1.35 52.99
N ILE A 4 48.46 2.62 53.39
CA ILE A 4 47.24 3.47 53.32
C ILE A 4 47.18 4.29 52.02
N VAL A 5 48.30 4.49 51.33
CA VAL A 5 48.34 5.28 50.08
C VAL A 5 47.89 4.49 48.84
N TRP A 6 47.97 3.14 48.87
CA TRP A 6 47.59 2.30 47.73
C TRP A 6 46.09 1.99 47.65
N PHE A 7 45.37 2.02 48.78
CA PHE A 7 43.92 1.81 48.78
C PHE A 7 43.14 3.06 48.32
N THR A 8 43.64 4.25 48.58
CA THR A 8 43.00 5.49 48.13
C THR A 8 43.24 5.78 46.64
N LEU A 9 44.37 5.35 46.07
CA LEU A 9 44.63 5.50 44.63
C LEU A 9 43.83 4.49 43.79
N ALA A 10 43.61 3.27 44.29
CA ALA A 10 42.78 2.27 43.62
C ALA A 10 41.27 2.61 43.66
N ALA A 11 40.79 3.24 44.75
CA ALA A 11 39.40 3.69 44.83
C ALA A 11 39.09 4.90 43.92
N VAL A 12 40.08 5.78 43.67
CA VAL A 12 39.94 6.90 42.73
C VAL A 12 40.10 6.46 41.26
N LEU A 13 40.88 5.41 40.99
CA LEU A 13 41.01 4.84 39.64
C LEU A 13 39.87 3.88 39.26
N CYS A 14 39.16 3.27 40.21
CA CYS A 14 37.94 2.49 39.92
C CYS A 14 36.67 3.36 39.79
N ALA A 15 36.66 4.60 40.28
CA ALA A 15 35.55 5.53 40.08
C ALA A 15 35.59 6.26 38.71
N ALA A 16 36.71 6.17 37.98
CA ALA A 16 36.87 6.79 36.66
C ALA A 16 36.55 5.87 35.47
N ALA A 17 36.07 4.64 35.72
CA ALA A 17 35.85 3.63 34.67
C ALA A 17 34.38 3.38 34.30
N PHE A 18 33.40 4.09 34.88
CA PHE A 18 31.99 3.99 34.49
C PHE A 18 31.30 5.35 34.49
N ALA A 19 31.72 6.20 33.56
CA ALA A 19 30.84 7.18 32.94
C ALA A 19 31.26 7.28 31.48
N ALA A 20 31.08 6.18 30.73
CA ALA A 20 30.86 6.35 29.30
C ALA A 20 29.57 7.17 29.20
N THR A 21 29.70 8.48 28.97
CA THR A 21 28.56 9.31 28.58
C THR A 21 27.94 8.63 27.37
N ALA A 22 26.73 8.11 27.52
CA ALA A 22 26.04 7.41 26.44
C ALA A 22 25.82 8.41 25.31
N ASP A 23 26.47 8.14 24.17
CA ASP A 23 26.43 9.00 22.99
C ASP A 23 25.26 8.52 22.12
N THR A 24 24.15 9.26 22.18
CA THR A 24 22.85 8.87 21.59
C THR A 24 22.91 8.93 20.06
N ARG A 25 22.28 7.95 19.38
CA ARG A 25 22.06 7.95 17.92
C ARG A 25 20.63 8.33 17.52
N LEU A 26 20.38 8.39 16.21
CA LEU A 26 19.08 8.71 15.58
C LEU A 26 18.64 10.16 15.89
N LEU A 27 19.63 11.06 15.89
CA LEU A 27 19.43 12.49 16.11
C LEU A 27 19.16 13.16 14.75
N HIS A 28 17.88 13.30 14.41
CA HIS A 28 17.43 13.69 13.08
C HIS A 28 17.20 15.19 12.92
N HIS A 29 17.16 15.67 11.67
CA HIS A 29 16.77 17.04 11.31
C HIS A 29 17.48 18.17 12.09
N PRO A 30 18.82 18.13 12.28
CA PRO A 30 19.50 19.14 13.06
C PRO A 30 19.54 20.51 12.38
N ASP A 31 19.60 21.56 13.19
CA ASP A 31 19.89 22.93 12.78
C ASP A 31 20.72 23.65 13.84
N ILE A 32 21.51 24.66 13.46
CA ILE A 32 22.52 25.27 14.33
C ILE A 32 22.48 26.80 14.29
N HIS A 33 22.53 27.43 15.46
CA HIS A 33 22.73 28.88 15.59
C HIS A 33 23.62 29.20 16.80
N GLY A 34 24.75 29.85 16.54
CA GLY A 34 25.71 30.19 17.60
C GLY A 34 26.22 28.95 18.35
N ASP A 35 25.99 28.91 19.67
CA ASP A 35 26.32 27.75 20.51
C ASP A 35 25.15 26.76 20.69
N GLN A 36 24.08 26.87 19.92
CA GLN A 36 22.89 26.03 20.06
C GLN A 36 22.69 25.14 18.84
N VAL A 37 22.40 23.87 19.09
CA VAL A 37 21.98 22.89 18.08
C VAL A 37 20.60 22.38 18.48
N VAL A 38 19.62 22.51 17.59
CA VAL A 38 18.28 21.91 17.73
C VAL A 38 18.19 20.69 16.84
N PHE A 39 17.49 19.64 17.26
CA PHE A 39 17.30 18.41 16.49
C PHE A 39 16.02 17.67 16.95
N THR A 40 15.57 16.70 16.17
CA THR A 40 14.48 15.78 16.52
C THR A 40 15.06 14.48 17.10
N TYR A 41 14.47 13.98 18.19
CA TYR A 41 14.72 12.63 18.70
C TYR A 41 13.47 12.09 19.39
N ALA A 42 13.11 10.85 19.10
CA ALA A 42 11.94 10.15 19.65
C ALA A 42 10.60 10.87 19.39
N GLY A 43 10.47 11.57 18.26
CA GLY A 43 9.28 12.37 17.91
C GLY A 43 9.30 13.81 18.42
N ASP A 44 10.21 14.17 19.34
CA ASP A 44 10.25 15.49 19.97
C ASP A 44 11.45 16.36 19.54
N LEU A 45 11.34 17.68 19.76
CA LEU A 45 12.44 18.63 19.59
C LEU A 45 13.33 18.69 20.85
N TRP A 46 14.64 18.73 20.62
CA TRP A 46 15.68 18.83 21.65
C TRP A 46 16.71 19.89 21.27
N ILE A 47 17.36 20.47 22.28
CA ILE A 47 18.43 21.46 22.10
C ILE A 47 19.65 21.12 22.95
N VAL A 48 20.84 21.29 22.39
CA VAL A 48 22.13 21.03 23.06
C VAL A 48 23.15 22.14 22.72
N SER A 49 24.20 22.27 23.54
CA SER A 49 25.33 23.14 23.20
C SER A 49 26.06 22.62 21.95
N SER A 50 26.60 23.52 21.13
CA SER A 50 27.47 23.16 20.01
C SER A 50 28.73 22.42 20.47
N GLN A 51 29.09 22.50 21.75
CA GLN A 51 30.20 21.74 22.34
C GLN A 51 29.81 20.31 22.77
N GLY A 52 28.53 19.96 22.71
CA GLY A 52 27.98 18.67 23.12
C GLY A 52 27.50 18.65 24.56
N GLY A 53 27.25 17.46 25.08
CA GLY A 53 26.75 17.22 26.44
C GLY A 53 25.28 16.82 26.48
N THR A 54 24.62 17.08 27.60
CA THR A 54 23.23 16.66 27.82
C THR A 54 22.25 17.59 27.10
N ALA A 55 21.40 17.02 26.25
CA ALA A 55 20.34 17.75 25.55
C ALA A 55 19.15 18.06 26.47
N ARG A 56 18.50 19.19 26.22
CA ARG A 56 17.27 19.63 26.89
C ARG A 56 16.10 19.48 25.94
N LYS A 57 15.02 18.87 26.41
CA LYS A 57 13.76 18.72 25.65
C LYS A 57 13.07 20.08 25.47
N LEU A 58 12.55 20.37 24.28
CA LEU A 58 11.81 21.60 23.95
C LEU A 58 10.31 21.40 23.85
N THR A 59 9.86 20.27 23.29
CA THR A 59 8.45 19.93 23.09
C THR A 59 8.08 18.66 23.85
N THR A 60 6.78 18.47 24.08
CA THR A 60 6.22 17.23 24.62
C THR A 60 4.86 17.01 23.99
N TYR A 61 4.81 16.16 22.97
CA TYR A 61 3.55 15.82 22.30
C TYR A 61 3.55 14.34 21.89
N PRO A 62 2.40 13.65 21.85
CA PRO A 62 2.36 12.27 21.39
C PRO A 62 2.73 12.09 19.91
N GLY A 63 2.48 13.09 19.06
CA GLY A 63 2.76 13.04 17.63
C GLY A 63 4.22 13.31 17.26
N GLN A 64 4.44 13.92 16.09
CA GLN A 64 5.78 14.11 15.51
C GLN A 64 6.11 15.57 15.26
N GLU A 65 7.28 16.00 15.75
CA GLU A 65 7.89 17.28 15.39
C GLU A 65 9.16 17.09 14.54
N ARG A 66 9.23 17.77 13.39
CA ARG A 66 10.30 17.59 12.39
C ARG A 66 10.73 18.92 11.78
N PHE A 67 11.90 18.91 11.14
CA PHE A 67 12.46 20.05 10.41
C PHE A 67 12.56 21.35 11.23
N PRO A 68 13.13 21.33 12.45
CA PRO A 68 13.34 22.55 13.20
C PRO A 68 14.34 23.48 12.49
N LYS A 69 14.06 24.77 12.50
CA LYS A 69 14.93 25.83 11.96
C LYS A 69 15.00 27.02 12.91
N PHE A 70 16.20 27.46 13.26
CA PHE A 70 16.39 28.66 14.08
C PHE A 70 16.02 29.93 13.31
N SER A 71 15.39 30.88 13.99
CA SER A 71 15.25 32.24 13.46
C SER A 71 16.63 32.89 13.25
N PRO A 72 16.77 33.89 12.37
CA PRO A 72 18.05 34.56 12.12
C PRO A 72 18.72 35.14 13.38
N ASP A 73 17.92 35.50 14.40
CA ASP A 73 18.39 35.99 15.70
C ASP A 73 18.61 34.89 16.76
N GLY A 74 18.31 33.63 16.43
CA GLY A 74 18.47 32.45 17.30
C GLY A 74 17.45 32.36 18.44
N ARG A 75 16.44 33.24 18.51
CA ARG A 75 15.50 33.30 19.64
C ARG A 75 14.30 32.37 19.53
N SER A 76 13.97 31.96 18.32
CA SER A 76 12.81 31.11 18.01
C SER A 76 13.22 29.94 17.14
N VAL A 77 12.41 28.89 17.17
CA VAL A 77 12.52 27.71 16.31
C VAL A 77 11.18 27.55 15.58
N ALA A 78 11.22 27.50 14.26
CA ALA A 78 10.07 27.09 13.44
C ALA A 78 10.21 25.62 13.06
N PHE A 79 9.11 24.89 12.96
CA PHE A 79 9.14 23.44 12.72
C PHE A 79 7.80 22.94 12.16
N THR A 80 7.79 21.72 11.62
CA THR A 80 6.56 21.00 11.26
C THR A 80 6.10 20.15 12.44
N GLY A 81 4.83 20.24 12.82
CA GLY A 81 4.23 19.44 13.87
C GLY A 81 2.80 19.01 13.53
N ASP A 82 2.30 17.98 14.18
CA ASP A 82 0.96 17.41 13.95
C ASP A 82 0.00 17.61 15.14
N TYR A 83 0.16 18.67 15.94
CA TYR A 83 -0.61 18.94 17.17
C TYR A 83 -2.14 18.83 17.03
N ASP A 84 -2.67 19.13 15.84
CA ASP A 84 -4.10 19.08 15.50
C ASP A 84 -4.42 17.99 14.45
N GLY A 85 -3.52 17.02 14.30
CA GLY A 85 -3.58 15.85 13.42
C GLY A 85 -3.35 16.11 11.93
N ASN A 86 -2.96 17.33 11.56
CA ASN A 86 -2.41 17.67 10.25
C ASN A 86 -0.97 18.18 10.41
N ASN A 87 -0.07 17.89 9.47
CA ASN A 87 1.28 18.47 9.48
C ASN A 87 1.18 19.96 9.14
N ASP A 88 1.37 20.82 10.12
CA ASP A 88 1.36 22.27 9.99
C ASP A 88 2.69 22.87 10.46
N VAL A 89 2.93 24.14 10.10
CA VAL A 89 4.10 24.89 10.56
C VAL A 89 3.79 25.60 11.88
N PHE A 90 4.68 25.45 12.85
CA PHE A 90 4.62 26.06 14.17
C PHE A 90 5.89 26.84 14.48
N VAL A 91 5.81 27.77 15.44
CA VAL A 91 6.95 28.49 16.01
C VAL A 91 6.93 28.38 17.53
N ILE A 92 8.09 28.12 18.13
CA ILE A 92 8.30 28.06 19.59
C ILE A 92 9.53 28.88 19.97
N PRO A 93 9.58 29.54 21.15
CA PRO A 93 10.82 30.13 21.65
C PRO A 93 11.93 29.07 21.81
N ALA A 94 13.18 29.40 21.47
CA ALA A 94 14.33 28.51 21.65
C ALA A 94 14.60 28.16 23.13
N ALA A 95 14.12 29.00 24.05
CA ALA A 95 14.11 28.73 25.47
C ALA A 95 13.08 27.65 25.90
N GLY A 96 12.14 27.29 25.03
CA GLY A 96 10.95 26.50 25.35
C GLY A 96 9.73 27.37 25.64
N GLY A 97 8.54 26.77 25.63
CA GLY A 97 7.26 27.45 25.82
C GLY A 97 6.13 26.79 25.02
N GLU A 98 5.04 27.53 24.80
CA GLU A 98 3.91 27.06 24.01
C GLU A 98 4.17 27.25 22.50
N PRO A 99 4.07 26.19 21.67
CA PRO A 99 4.11 26.33 20.22
C PRO A 99 2.93 27.14 19.69
N ARG A 100 3.18 27.99 18.70
CA ARG A 100 2.15 28.76 17.99
C ARG A 100 2.05 28.33 16.54
N ARG A 101 0.86 27.90 16.13
CA ARG A 101 0.53 27.47 14.77
C ARG A 101 0.53 28.64 13.78
N LEU A 102 1.04 28.41 12.57
CA LEU A 102 1.06 29.39 11.47
C LEU A 102 0.19 28.97 10.28
N THR A 103 0.06 27.67 10.01
CA THR A 103 -0.69 27.14 8.86
C THR A 103 -1.86 26.26 9.30
N TYR A 104 -2.90 26.18 8.45
CA TYR A 104 -4.20 25.61 8.80
C TYR A 104 -4.87 24.84 7.64
N HIS A 105 -4.12 24.45 6.61
CA HIS A 105 -4.68 23.79 5.43
C HIS A 105 -4.62 22.26 5.61
N PRO A 106 -5.59 21.45 5.14
CA PRO A 106 -5.57 19.98 5.32
C PRO A 106 -4.49 19.25 4.49
N GLY A 107 -3.56 19.98 3.86
CA GLY A 107 -2.46 19.40 3.12
C GLY A 107 -1.20 19.50 3.97
N ASP A 108 -0.30 18.53 3.84
CA ASP A 108 0.93 18.49 4.64
C ASP A 108 1.82 19.71 4.35
N ASP A 109 2.22 20.41 5.41
CA ASP A 109 3.12 21.55 5.36
C ASP A 109 4.49 21.19 5.96
N GLY A 110 5.52 21.25 5.12
CA GLY A 110 6.91 20.99 5.51
C GLY A 110 7.69 22.28 5.70
N MET A 111 8.13 22.58 6.92
CA MET A 111 9.03 23.69 7.22
C MET A 111 10.36 23.54 6.45
N LEU A 112 10.85 24.63 5.85
CA LEU A 112 12.11 24.63 5.09
C LEU A 112 13.14 25.58 5.69
N ASP A 113 12.83 26.87 5.79
CA ASP A 113 13.77 27.89 6.27
C ASP A 113 13.06 29.18 6.73
N TRP A 114 13.79 30.08 7.37
CA TRP A 114 13.34 31.44 7.67
C TRP A 114 13.66 32.40 6.53
N TYR A 115 12.83 33.44 6.37
CA TYR A 115 13.26 34.60 5.61
C TYR A 115 14.38 35.34 6.35
N PRO A 116 15.36 35.96 5.64
CA PRO A 116 16.50 36.63 6.28
C PRO A 116 16.12 37.77 7.25
N ASP A 117 14.95 38.37 7.07
CA ASP A 117 14.41 39.42 7.94
C ASP A 117 13.82 38.90 9.27
N GLY A 118 13.64 37.58 9.41
CA GLY A 118 13.03 36.94 10.57
C GLY A 118 11.52 37.18 10.73
N GLN A 119 10.85 37.76 9.73
CA GLN A 119 9.42 38.12 9.79
C GLN A 119 8.50 37.07 9.14
N ALA A 120 9.07 36.11 8.42
CA ALA A 120 8.32 35.07 7.74
C ALA A 120 9.11 33.76 7.66
N VAL A 121 8.39 32.67 7.39
CA VAL A 121 8.96 31.35 7.14
C VAL A 121 8.63 30.87 5.73
N LEU A 122 9.55 30.10 5.16
CA LEU A 122 9.42 29.37 3.92
C LEU A 122 9.03 27.93 4.22
N PHE A 123 8.00 27.43 3.56
CA PHE A 123 7.56 26.04 3.69
C PHE A 123 7.08 25.47 2.34
N ARG A 124 7.07 24.15 2.22
CA ARG A 124 6.49 23.43 1.07
C ARG A 124 5.11 22.90 1.42
N SER A 125 4.22 22.86 0.42
CA SER A 125 2.88 22.29 0.59
C SER A 125 2.29 21.83 -0.75
N GLY A 126 1.49 20.77 -0.70
CA GLY A 126 0.70 20.29 -1.84
C GLY A 126 -0.59 21.08 -2.08
N ARG A 127 -0.91 22.07 -1.24
CA ARG A 127 -2.23 22.76 -1.22
C ARG A 127 -2.66 23.39 -2.55
N ALA A 128 -1.71 23.82 -3.37
CA ALA A 128 -1.95 24.46 -4.67
C ALA A 128 -1.44 23.61 -5.85
N SER A 129 -1.06 22.36 -5.59
CA SER A 129 -0.67 21.42 -6.64
C SER A 129 -1.91 20.89 -7.35
N PHE A 130 -1.83 20.72 -8.67
CA PHE A 130 -2.90 20.10 -9.45
C PHE A 130 -2.86 18.56 -9.38
N TRP A 131 -1.79 17.98 -8.84
CA TRP A 131 -1.64 16.53 -8.65
C TRP A 131 -0.79 16.23 -7.42
N ASN A 132 -0.93 15.05 -6.82
CA ASN A 132 -0.29 14.66 -5.55
C ASN A 132 1.17 14.18 -5.72
N ARG A 133 1.88 14.69 -6.72
CA ARG A 133 3.25 14.24 -7.08
C ARG A 133 4.33 15.26 -6.75
N PHE A 134 3.97 16.50 -6.44
CA PHE A 134 4.92 17.59 -6.19
C PHE A 134 4.34 18.62 -5.22
N ASN A 135 5.22 19.31 -4.51
CA ASN A 135 4.88 20.47 -3.69
C ASN A 135 5.17 21.80 -4.40
N ARG A 136 4.62 22.87 -3.84
CA ARG A 136 4.96 24.26 -4.17
C ARG A 136 5.45 24.97 -2.92
N LEU A 137 6.21 26.04 -3.12
CA LEU A 137 6.80 26.82 -2.04
C LEU A 137 5.90 27.99 -1.63
N PHE A 138 5.83 28.23 -0.33
CA PHE A 138 4.98 29.25 0.27
C PHE A 138 5.74 30.06 1.32
N LYS A 139 5.37 31.33 1.42
CA LYS A 139 5.78 32.26 2.48
C LYS A 139 4.60 32.49 3.42
N VAL A 140 4.82 32.42 4.72
CA VAL A 140 3.83 32.85 5.72
C VAL A 140 4.49 33.75 6.77
N SER A 141 3.81 34.84 7.11
CA SER A 141 4.27 35.75 8.16
C SER A 141 4.26 35.03 9.51
N ILE A 142 5.21 35.38 10.38
CA ILE A 142 5.18 34.91 11.76
C ILE A 142 3.93 35.40 12.48
N ASP A 143 3.28 36.48 12.08
CA ASP A 143 2.04 36.95 12.70
C ASP A 143 0.79 36.17 12.24
N GLY A 144 0.95 35.20 11.33
CA GLY A 144 -0.14 34.44 10.72
C GLY A 144 -0.63 35.05 9.42
N GLY A 145 -1.89 34.78 9.05
CA GLY A 145 -2.49 35.21 7.79
C GLY A 145 -2.57 34.10 6.73
N LEU A 146 -2.97 34.49 5.53
CA LEU A 146 -3.01 33.61 4.35
C LEU A 146 -1.60 33.44 3.79
N PRO A 147 -1.06 32.22 3.66
CA PRO A 147 0.24 32.00 3.04
C PRO A 147 0.27 32.44 1.57
N GLU A 148 1.34 33.12 1.19
CA GLU A 148 1.63 33.55 -0.18
C GLU A 148 2.36 32.44 -0.92
N ILE A 149 1.92 32.11 -2.14
CA ILE A 149 2.62 31.15 -2.98
C ILE A 149 3.77 31.84 -3.72
N LEU A 150 4.95 31.22 -3.74
CA LEU A 150 6.06 31.74 -4.54
C LEU A 150 5.82 31.47 -6.04
N PRO A 151 6.33 32.33 -6.94
CA PRO A 151 6.16 32.20 -8.38
C PRO A 151 7.06 31.08 -8.94
N LEU A 152 6.81 29.84 -8.51
CA LEU A 152 7.51 28.63 -8.95
C LEU A 152 6.46 27.54 -9.24
N PRO A 153 6.64 26.73 -10.30
CA PRO A 153 5.70 25.67 -10.63
C PRO A 153 5.76 24.51 -9.64
N THR A 154 6.96 24.22 -9.13
CA THR A 154 7.25 23.16 -8.15
C THR A 154 8.38 23.61 -7.23
N GLY A 155 8.52 22.99 -6.06
CA GLY A 155 9.70 23.18 -5.21
C GLY A 155 9.64 22.38 -3.91
N GLU A 156 10.82 21.96 -3.46
CA GLU A 156 11.02 21.07 -2.31
C GLU A 156 12.10 21.68 -1.38
N LEU A 157 13.20 20.97 -1.10
CA LEU A 157 14.31 21.47 -0.29
C LEU A 157 14.89 22.76 -0.89
N SER A 158 15.00 23.81 -0.07
CA SER A 158 15.28 25.17 -0.54
C SER A 158 16.07 25.98 0.50
N SER A 159 16.89 26.92 0.03
CA SER A 159 17.60 27.90 0.86
C SER A 159 17.66 29.26 0.16
N LEU A 160 17.33 30.32 0.89
CA LEU A 160 17.32 31.70 0.41
C LEU A 160 18.73 32.32 0.45
N ASN A 161 19.01 33.24 -0.47
CA ASN A 161 20.18 34.10 -0.34
C ASN A 161 19.96 35.19 0.75
N ALA A 162 21.02 35.94 1.07
CA ALA A 162 21.03 36.87 2.20
C ALA A 162 19.99 38.02 2.15
N ASP A 163 19.50 38.38 0.96
CA ASP A 163 18.46 39.42 0.79
C ASP A 163 17.07 38.83 0.45
N GLY A 164 16.96 37.51 0.32
CA GLY A 164 15.72 36.80 0.01
C GLY A 164 15.20 37.02 -1.42
N THR A 165 15.99 37.60 -2.33
CA THR A 165 15.61 37.81 -3.73
C THR A 165 15.87 36.60 -4.62
N LYS A 166 16.70 35.64 -4.15
CA LYS A 166 17.02 34.40 -4.85
C LYS A 166 16.94 33.21 -3.91
N LEU A 167 16.73 32.03 -4.48
CA LEU A 167 16.81 30.77 -3.75
C LEU A 167 17.57 29.72 -4.56
N ALA A 168 18.30 28.88 -3.84
CA ALA A 168 18.81 27.61 -4.33
C ALA A 168 17.85 26.51 -3.90
N TYR A 169 17.35 25.69 -4.83
CA TYR A 169 16.29 24.74 -4.51
C TYR A 169 16.29 23.48 -5.38
N ASN A 170 15.70 22.42 -4.84
CA ASN A 170 15.35 21.22 -5.58
C ASN A 170 13.91 21.31 -6.12
N ARG A 171 13.71 20.97 -7.40
CA ARG A 171 12.38 20.88 -8.03
C ARG A 171 11.60 19.61 -7.67
N MET A 172 12.31 18.56 -7.25
CA MET A 172 11.79 17.23 -6.93
C MET A 172 12.40 16.74 -5.61
N GLY A 173 11.59 16.07 -4.80
CA GLY A 173 11.96 15.59 -3.48
C GLY A 173 12.26 14.10 -3.54
N THR A 174 13.40 13.70 -2.98
CA THR A 174 13.84 12.30 -2.90
C THR A 174 14.40 11.92 -1.53
N GLU A 175 14.42 12.86 -0.58
CA GLU A 175 15.07 12.74 0.73
C GLU A 175 14.43 11.69 1.66
N PHE A 176 13.19 11.28 1.41
CA PHE A 176 12.55 10.19 2.15
C PHE A 176 12.44 8.89 1.37
N ARG A 177 13.03 8.83 0.17
CA ARG A 177 12.96 7.63 -0.65
C ARG A 177 13.90 6.59 -0.09
N THR A 178 13.40 5.38 -0.03
CA THR A 178 14.13 4.16 0.26
C THR A 178 14.91 3.67 -0.97
N TRP A 179 15.63 4.57 -1.65
CA TRP A 179 16.35 4.28 -2.88
C TRP A 179 17.67 5.06 -2.95
N LYS A 180 18.73 4.52 -2.35
CA LYS A 180 20.07 5.12 -2.40
C LYS A 180 20.68 4.93 -3.79
N ARG A 181 21.57 5.85 -4.19
CA ARG A 181 22.35 5.75 -5.45
C ARG A 181 21.50 5.79 -6.72
N TYR A 182 20.28 6.31 -6.60
CA TYR A 182 19.32 6.46 -7.69
C TYR A 182 19.86 7.35 -8.82
N ARG A 183 19.57 7.01 -10.09
CA ARG A 183 20.05 7.70 -11.30
C ARG A 183 18.95 7.93 -12.35
N GLY A 184 17.69 7.73 -11.97
CA GLY A 184 16.56 7.91 -12.87
C GLY A 184 16.15 9.38 -13.04
N GLY A 185 15.06 9.63 -13.76
CA GLY A 185 14.61 10.98 -14.15
C GLY A 185 14.16 11.90 -13.00
N MET A 186 14.08 11.40 -11.77
CA MET A 186 13.84 12.23 -10.58
C MET A 186 15.12 12.55 -9.79
N ALA A 187 16.30 12.18 -10.30
CA ALA A 187 17.55 12.53 -9.65
C ALA A 187 17.56 14.07 -9.46
N PRO A 188 17.60 14.56 -8.21
CA PRO A 188 17.42 15.97 -7.92
C PRO A 188 18.64 16.76 -8.36
N ASP A 189 18.39 17.82 -9.11
CA ASP A 189 19.35 18.90 -9.36
C ASP A 189 19.06 20.09 -8.44
N ILE A 190 20.09 20.92 -8.22
CA ILE A 190 19.96 22.21 -7.55
C ILE A 190 19.85 23.31 -8.61
N TRP A 191 18.80 24.12 -8.47
CA TRP A 191 18.54 25.28 -9.30
C TRP A 191 18.72 26.56 -8.50
N ILE A 192 19.31 27.59 -9.10
CA ILE A 192 19.20 28.97 -8.62
C ILE A 192 18.03 29.61 -9.37
N TYR A 193 17.08 30.17 -8.62
CA TYR A 193 15.99 30.97 -9.17
C TYR A 193 16.02 32.38 -8.62
N ASP A 194 15.88 33.36 -9.50
CA ASP A 194 15.76 34.78 -9.16
C ASP A 194 14.27 35.17 -9.13
N LEU A 195 13.75 35.43 -7.92
CA LEU A 195 12.34 35.73 -7.68
C LEU A 195 11.93 37.11 -8.25
N VAL A 196 12.91 37.98 -8.53
CA VAL A 196 12.67 39.33 -9.05
C VAL A 196 12.83 39.35 -10.57
N ALA A 197 13.92 38.78 -11.09
CA ALA A 197 14.24 38.80 -12.51
C ALA A 197 13.53 37.69 -13.31
N ASN A 198 12.90 36.71 -12.64
CA ASN A 198 12.33 35.51 -13.26
C ASN A 198 13.36 34.79 -14.16
N THR A 199 14.48 34.38 -13.56
CA THR A 199 15.53 33.62 -14.27
C THR A 199 15.89 32.37 -13.47
N ALA A 200 16.19 31.28 -14.20
CA ALA A 200 16.52 29.98 -13.61
C ALA A 200 17.80 29.41 -14.22
N GLU A 201 18.72 28.90 -13.40
CA GLU A 201 19.88 28.12 -13.83
C GLU A 201 20.12 26.89 -12.96
N VAL A 202 20.52 25.76 -13.58
CA VAL A 202 21.03 24.58 -12.86
C VAL A 202 22.47 24.85 -12.45
N ILE A 203 22.85 24.49 -11.22
CA ILE A 203 24.25 24.49 -10.81
C ILE A 203 24.82 23.08 -10.79
N ALA A 204 26.09 22.96 -11.15
CA ALA A 204 26.87 21.73 -11.01
C ALA A 204 26.18 20.44 -11.54
N PRO A 205 25.59 20.45 -12.75
CA PRO A 205 24.78 19.34 -13.27
C PRO A 205 25.55 18.04 -13.26
N SER A 206 24.90 16.96 -12.82
CA SER A 206 25.48 15.63 -12.75
C SER A 206 24.39 14.56 -12.86
N ASP A 207 24.78 13.28 -12.88
CA ASP A 207 23.82 12.19 -12.72
C ASP A 207 23.54 11.89 -11.23
N ALA A 208 24.20 12.57 -10.30
CA ALA A 208 24.09 12.33 -8.87
C ALA A 208 22.78 12.86 -8.28
N ASN A 209 22.51 12.47 -7.03
CA ASN A 209 21.45 13.10 -6.25
C ASN A 209 22.03 14.32 -5.51
N ASP A 210 21.75 15.53 -6.00
CA ASP A 210 22.19 16.78 -5.39
C ASP A 210 21.06 17.39 -4.55
N LEU A 211 21.18 17.30 -3.23
CA LEU A 211 20.12 17.59 -2.26
C LEU A 211 20.55 18.63 -1.22
N PHE A 212 19.58 19.17 -0.50
CA PHE A 212 19.77 20.07 0.64
C PHE A 212 20.66 21.29 0.32
N PRO A 213 20.28 22.13 -0.66
CA PRO A 213 21.02 23.36 -0.91
C PRO A 213 21.00 24.26 0.32
N MET A 214 22.16 24.82 0.66
CA MET A 214 22.40 25.70 1.80
C MET A 214 23.22 26.90 1.32
N TRP A 215 22.58 28.06 1.15
CA TRP A 215 23.22 29.24 0.57
C TRP A 215 23.86 30.11 1.67
N GLN A 216 25.18 30.31 1.61
CA GLN A 216 25.89 31.22 2.50
C GLN A 216 26.94 32.04 1.74
N GLY A 217 26.71 33.36 1.67
CA GLY A 217 27.59 34.28 0.95
C GLY A 217 27.72 33.92 -0.54
N ASP A 218 28.96 33.75 -1.00
CA ASP A 218 29.28 33.39 -2.39
C ASP A 218 29.35 31.85 -2.63
N THR A 219 28.78 31.04 -1.73
CA THR A 219 28.87 29.58 -1.78
C THR A 219 27.51 28.93 -1.54
N ILE A 220 27.21 27.89 -2.31
CA ILE A 220 26.10 26.97 -2.05
C ILE A 220 26.70 25.65 -1.58
N TYR A 221 26.41 25.29 -0.34
CA TYR A 221 26.73 23.98 0.23
C TYR A 221 25.57 23.02 -0.07
N PHE A 222 25.87 21.73 -0.24
CA PHE A 222 24.86 20.73 -0.55
C PHE A 222 25.36 19.32 -0.27
N VAL A 223 24.43 18.37 -0.28
CA VAL A 223 24.70 16.94 -0.14
C VAL A 223 24.66 16.28 -1.51
N SER A 224 25.63 15.40 -1.79
CA SER A 224 25.68 14.70 -3.07
C SER A 224 26.32 13.32 -2.99
N ASP A 225 25.79 12.38 -3.77
CA ASP A 225 26.39 11.06 -3.98
C ASP A 225 27.30 11.00 -5.23
N ARG A 226 27.77 12.15 -5.74
CA ARG A 226 28.66 12.26 -6.91
C ARG A 226 30.05 11.63 -6.75
N GLY A 227 30.43 11.25 -5.52
CA GLY A 227 31.72 10.62 -5.23
C GLY A 227 31.81 9.19 -5.78
N ALA A 228 33.02 8.66 -5.91
CA ALA A 228 33.27 7.34 -6.51
C ALA A 228 32.53 6.17 -5.82
N VAL A 229 32.27 6.28 -4.51
CA VAL A 229 31.57 5.26 -3.72
C VAL A 229 30.05 5.46 -3.67
N LYS A 230 29.52 6.53 -4.29
CA LYS A 230 28.10 6.88 -4.32
C LYS A 230 27.43 6.88 -2.93
N VAL A 231 28.13 7.45 -1.95
CA VAL A 231 27.61 7.76 -0.62
C VAL A 231 27.50 9.27 -0.53
N GLN A 232 26.36 9.73 -0.03
CA GLN A 232 26.07 11.15 0.12
C GLN A 232 27.07 11.82 1.07
N ASN A 233 27.73 12.86 0.59
CA ASN A 233 28.73 13.64 1.30
C ASN A 233 28.45 15.15 1.13
N LEU A 234 29.08 15.99 1.96
CA LEU A 234 29.01 17.44 1.81
C LEU A 234 29.92 17.92 0.68
N TYR A 235 29.39 18.82 -0.13
CA TYR A 235 30.08 19.53 -1.20
C TYR A 235 29.79 21.03 -1.11
N ALA A 236 30.63 21.82 -1.76
CA ALA A 236 30.41 23.24 -1.93
C ALA A 236 30.66 23.69 -3.35
N TYR A 237 29.71 24.47 -3.87
CA TYR A 237 29.74 25.15 -5.16
C TYR A 237 30.04 26.64 -4.96
N ASP A 238 31.13 27.12 -5.54
CA ASP A 238 31.52 28.53 -5.49
C ASP A 238 30.84 29.31 -6.63
N LEU A 239 30.07 30.34 -6.29
CA LEU A 239 29.24 31.11 -7.25
C LEU A 239 30.06 31.91 -8.26
N LYS A 240 31.31 32.25 -7.94
CA LYS A 240 32.18 33.09 -8.80
C LYS A 240 32.94 32.24 -9.81
N THR A 241 33.53 31.15 -9.35
CA THR A 241 34.36 30.25 -10.13
C THR A 241 33.57 29.12 -10.78
N LYS A 242 32.33 28.88 -10.32
CA LYS A 242 31.45 27.78 -10.73
C LYS A 242 32.06 26.39 -10.51
N LYS A 243 32.94 26.25 -9.52
CA LYS A 243 33.62 25.00 -9.19
C LYS A 243 33.00 24.32 -7.98
N VAL A 244 32.94 22.99 -8.04
CA VAL A 244 32.54 22.12 -6.94
C VAL A 244 33.77 21.55 -6.26
N ARG A 245 33.77 21.48 -4.92
CA ARG A 245 34.76 20.75 -4.12
C ARG A 245 34.05 19.87 -3.07
N ALA A 246 34.64 18.71 -2.78
CA ALA A 246 34.19 17.84 -1.69
C ALA A 246 34.66 18.40 -0.35
N LEU A 247 33.82 18.28 0.68
CA LEU A 247 34.10 18.71 2.05
C LEU A 247 34.19 17.53 3.03
N THR A 248 33.55 16.40 2.71
CA THR A 248 33.63 15.14 3.48
C THR A 248 33.85 13.96 2.54
N ASP A 249 34.26 12.81 3.10
CA ASP A 249 34.58 11.61 2.32
C ASP A 249 34.09 10.28 2.93
N TYR A 250 32.98 10.31 3.69
CA TYR A 250 32.33 9.14 4.28
C TYR A 250 32.06 8.02 3.28
N LYS A 251 32.18 6.77 3.74
CA LYS A 251 32.09 5.55 2.92
C LYS A 251 30.97 4.59 3.33
N GLU A 252 30.44 4.73 4.55
CA GLU A 252 29.54 3.73 5.13
C GLU A 252 28.09 4.21 5.22
N TYR A 253 27.90 5.45 5.67
CA TYR A 253 26.59 6.07 5.84
C TYR A 253 26.53 7.38 5.06
N ASP A 254 25.35 7.70 4.56
CA ASP A 254 25.04 8.97 3.93
C ASP A 254 25.11 10.12 4.94
N VAL A 255 25.54 11.30 4.48
CA VAL A 255 25.29 12.56 5.19
C VAL A 255 23.80 12.89 5.02
N GLN A 256 23.09 13.00 6.13
CA GLN A 256 21.65 13.24 6.15
C GLN A 256 21.32 14.56 6.86
N TRP A 257 20.22 15.18 6.44
CA TRP A 257 19.57 16.31 7.11
C TRP A 257 20.48 17.47 7.53
N PRO A 258 21.34 18.03 6.66
CA PRO A 258 22.20 19.14 7.06
C PRO A 258 21.38 20.42 7.36
N GLY A 259 21.81 21.17 8.36
CA GLY A 259 21.33 22.51 8.69
C GLY A 259 22.51 23.48 8.79
N ILE A 260 22.33 24.71 8.28
CA ILE A 260 23.40 25.71 8.22
C ILE A 260 23.06 26.90 9.12
N GLY A 261 24.02 27.30 9.94
CA GLY A 261 24.01 28.56 10.68
C GLY A 261 25.08 29.53 10.16
N PRO A 262 25.19 30.74 10.75
CA PRO A 262 26.10 31.78 10.26
C PRO A 262 27.60 31.39 10.19
N GLY A 263 28.03 30.37 10.92
CA GLY A 263 29.44 29.95 10.99
C GLY A 263 29.70 28.46 10.87
N ALA A 264 28.67 27.61 10.81
CA ALA A 264 28.82 26.17 10.83
C ALA A 264 27.65 25.44 10.14
N ILE A 265 27.91 24.23 9.67
CA ILE A 265 26.89 23.27 9.22
C ILE A 265 26.82 22.15 10.25
N VAL A 266 25.63 21.80 10.70
CA VAL A 266 25.36 20.58 11.48
C VAL A 266 24.70 19.55 10.59
N TYR A 267 25.03 18.27 10.73
CA TYR A 267 24.44 17.20 9.92
C TYR A 267 24.48 15.86 10.65
N GLU A 268 23.68 14.91 10.18
CA GLU A 268 23.66 13.54 10.67
C GLU A 268 24.56 12.63 9.81
N ASN A 269 25.31 11.73 10.45
CA ASN A 269 25.96 10.61 9.78
C ASN A 269 26.00 9.38 10.72
N GLY A 270 25.40 8.26 10.29
CA GLY A 270 25.32 7.05 11.09
C GLY A 270 24.55 7.22 12.41
N GLY A 271 23.51 8.06 12.42
CA GLY A 271 22.72 8.39 13.60
C GLY A 271 23.33 9.45 14.52
N TYR A 272 24.59 9.85 14.31
CA TYR A 272 25.26 10.85 15.13
C TYR A 272 25.25 12.23 14.48
N LEU A 273 25.33 13.28 15.31
CA LEU A 273 25.53 14.64 14.83
C LEU A 273 27.01 14.97 14.64
N TYR A 274 27.29 15.74 13.60
CA TYR A 274 28.60 16.34 13.30
C TYR A 274 28.43 17.83 13.04
N ILE A 275 29.45 18.62 13.40
CA ILE A 275 29.52 20.05 13.12
C ILE A 275 30.74 20.31 12.25
N MET A 276 30.51 20.94 11.09
CA MET A 276 31.53 21.48 10.20
C MET A 276 31.66 22.98 10.40
N ASP A 277 32.87 23.45 10.72
CA ASP A 277 33.18 24.88 10.77
C ASP A 277 33.37 25.43 9.35
N LEU A 278 32.65 26.51 8.99
CA LEU A 278 32.65 27.05 7.63
C LEU A 278 33.97 27.75 7.23
N LYS A 279 34.80 28.15 8.20
CA LYS A 279 36.08 28.82 7.90
C LYS A 279 37.18 27.82 7.60
N THR A 280 37.17 26.70 8.30
CA THR A 280 38.20 25.66 8.21
C THR A 280 37.78 24.48 7.35
N GLU A 281 36.48 24.34 7.06
CA GLU A 281 35.86 23.21 6.35
C GLU A 281 36.17 21.86 7.01
N LYS A 282 36.30 21.85 8.34
CA LYS A 282 36.59 20.65 9.12
C LYS A 282 35.39 20.24 9.95
N SER A 283 35.04 18.96 9.88
CA SER A 283 34.02 18.34 10.71
C SER A 283 34.58 17.80 12.02
N ARG A 284 33.76 17.87 13.07
CA ARG A 284 33.94 17.12 14.31
C ARG A 284 32.64 16.46 14.73
N LYS A 285 32.73 15.28 15.35
CA LYS A 285 31.56 14.64 15.97
C LYS A 285 31.08 15.48 17.16
N LEU A 286 29.77 15.64 17.30
CA LEU A 286 29.12 16.25 18.44
C LEU A 286 28.62 15.13 19.35
N SER A 287 29.19 15.02 20.56
CA SER A 287 28.71 14.02 21.50
C SER A 287 27.49 14.54 22.25
N VAL A 288 26.37 13.83 22.13
CA VAL A 288 25.07 14.25 22.68
C VAL A 288 24.51 13.13 23.53
N GLU A 289 24.06 13.50 24.73
CA GLU A 289 23.35 12.61 25.62
C GLU A 289 21.90 13.08 25.75
N VAL A 290 20.94 12.25 25.34
CA VAL A 290 19.52 12.51 25.56
C VAL A 290 19.06 11.83 26.84
N ARG A 291 18.54 12.63 27.80
CA ARG A 291 17.93 12.14 29.05
C ARG A 291 16.45 12.48 29.05
N GLY A 292 15.62 11.57 28.54
CA GLY A 292 14.17 11.71 28.50
C GLY A 292 13.46 10.44 28.95
N GLU A 293 12.20 10.58 29.38
CA GLU A 293 11.31 9.43 29.49
C GLU A 293 10.95 8.95 28.08
N ASN A 294 11.49 7.81 27.65
CA ASN A 294 11.17 7.21 26.34
C ASN A 294 9.80 6.52 26.41
N LEU A 295 8.72 7.32 26.51
CA LEU A 295 7.36 6.84 26.75
C LEU A 295 6.87 5.84 25.70
N ALA A 296 7.18 6.08 24.42
CA ALA A 296 6.82 5.18 23.33
C ALA A 296 7.56 3.84 23.37
N ALA A 297 8.68 3.75 24.09
CA ALA A 297 9.45 2.53 24.25
C ALA A 297 9.14 1.77 25.56
N ARG A 298 8.21 2.27 26.38
CA ARG A 298 7.85 1.64 27.66
C ARG A 298 6.95 0.42 27.43
N PRO A 299 7.16 -0.69 28.16
CA PRO A 299 6.23 -1.79 28.15
C PRO A 299 4.84 -1.37 28.65
N VAL A 300 3.81 -1.78 27.93
CA VAL A 300 2.41 -1.44 28.23
C VAL A 300 1.49 -2.63 27.96
N ILE A 301 0.42 -2.76 28.74
CA ILE A 301 -0.64 -3.74 28.44
C ILE A 301 -1.60 -3.10 27.45
N LYS A 302 -1.62 -3.62 26.22
CA LYS A 302 -2.54 -3.16 25.16
C LYS A 302 -3.47 -4.28 24.73
N ASN A 303 -4.68 -3.90 24.30
CA ASN A 303 -5.50 -4.78 23.48
C ASN A 303 -4.87 -4.85 22.09
N VAL A 304 -4.75 -6.06 21.52
CA VAL A 304 -4.10 -6.29 20.23
C VAL A 304 -5.07 -6.86 19.17
N SER A 305 -6.39 -6.70 19.35
CA SER A 305 -7.40 -7.17 18.38
C SER A 305 -7.31 -6.51 17.01
N ASP A 306 -6.74 -5.31 16.95
CA ASP A 306 -6.53 -4.59 15.70
C ASP A 306 -5.27 -5.05 14.96
N CYS A 307 -4.45 -5.93 15.56
CA CYS A 307 -3.25 -6.54 14.99
C CYS A 307 -3.44 -8.03 14.69
N ILE A 308 -4.67 -8.47 14.36
CA ILE A 308 -4.94 -9.85 13.96
C ILE A 308 -4.56 -10.04 12.49
N HIS A 309 -3.60 -10.93 12.21
CA HIS A 309 -3.15 -11.27 10.85
C HIS A 309 -3.57 -12.68 10.41
N GLY A 310 -3.73 -13.58 11.37
CA GLY A 310 -4.15 -14.97 11.13
C GLY A 310 -5.26 -15.39 12.08
N PHE A 311 -6.19 -16.21 11.59
CA PHE A 311 -7.24 -16.78 12.44
C PHE A 311 -7.63 -18.19 12.01
N GLY A 312 -8.11 -18.96 12.97
CA GLY A 312 -8.60 -20.31 12.77
C GLY A 312 -9.68 -20.68 13.79
N LEU A 313 -10.27 -21.86 13.64
CA LEU A 313 -11.31 -22.35 14.54
C LEU A 313 -10.91 -23.69 15.16
N SER A 314 -11.20 -23.87 16.44
CA SER A 314 -11.00 -25.17 17.11
C SER A 314 -11.86 -26.27 16.46
N PRO A 315 -11.51 -27.56 16.60
CA PRO A 315 -12.13 -28.65 15.86
C PRO A 315 -13.66 -28.79 15.99
N THR A 316 -14.23 -28.30 17.10
CA THR A 316 -15.68 -28.33 17.36
C THR A 316 -16.30 -26.92 17.44
N GLY A 317 -15.53 -25.87 17.11
CA GLY A 317 -15.98 -24.48 17.11
C GLY A 317 -16.27 -23.85 18.48
N VAL A 318 -15.71 -24.41 19.56
CA VAL A 318 -15.91 -23.89 20.93
C VAL A 318 -14.96 -22.75 21.30
N ARG A 319 -13.85 -22.61 20.55
CA ARG A 319 -12.87 -21.52 20.66
C ARG A 319 -12.37 -21.11 19.27
N ALA A 320 -12.14 -19.82 19.06
CA ALA A 320 -11.35 -19.28 17.97
C ALA A 320 -9.85 -19.28 18.32
N LEU A 321 -9.01 -19.31 17.30
CA LEU A 321 -7.55 -19.23 17.35
C LEU A 321 -7.16 -17.97 16.58
N PHE A 322 -6.27 -17.15 17.14
CA PHE A 322 -5.79 -15.91 16.52
C PHE A 322 -4.28 -15.83 16.63
N GLU A 323 -3.63 -15.40 15.57
CA GLU A 323 -2.36 -14.68 15.64
C GLU A 323 -2.70 -13.21 15.83
N ALA A 324 -2.12 -12.58 16.84
CA ALA A 324 -2.24 -11.15 17.04
C ALA A 324 -0.95 -10.57 17.59
N ARG A 325 -0.38 -9.60 16.88
CA ARG A 325 0.89 -8.96 17.24
C ARG A 325 2.00 -9.94 17.62
N GLY A 326 2.15 -10.97 16.80
CA GLY A 326 3.15 -12.01 16.97
C GLY A 326 2.88 -13.02 18.09
N ASP A 327 1.79 -12.91 18.85
CA ASP A 327 1.41 -13.92 19.85
C ASP A 327 0.22 -14.77 19.38
N ILE A 328 0.14 -16.02 19.86
CA ILE A 328 -0.98 -16.93 19.55
C ILE A 328 -2.01 -16.94 20.69
N PHE A 329 -3.25 -16.55 20.37
CA PHE A 329 -4.37 -16.48 21.29
C PHE A 329 -5.44 -17.53 21.00
N THR A 330 -6.11 -18.01 22.06
CA THR A 330 -7.39 -18.72 21.92
C THR A 330 -8.49 -17.96 22.63
N VAL A 331 -9.62 -17.76 21.95
CA VAL A 331 -10.77 -16.98 22.42
C VAL A 331 -12.00 -17.89 22.50
N PRO A 332 -12.70 -17.98 23.64
CA PRO A 332 -13.89 -18.83 23.76
C PRO A 332 -15.08 -18.28 22.98
N ALA A 333 -15.88 -19.18 22.41
CA ALA A 333 -17.12 -18.81 21.72
C ALA A 333 -18.19 -18.22 22.67
N LYS A 334 -18.25 -18.71 23.92
CA LYS A 334 -19.28 -18.30 24.89
C LYS A 334 -18.78 -18.17 26.34
N LYS A 335 -18.07 -19.18 26.86
CA LYS A 335 -17.66 -19.26 28.27
C LYS A 335 -16.16 -19.57 28.39
N GLY A 336 -15.51 -18.99 29.40
CA GLY A 336 -14.09 -19.18 29.72
C GLY A 336 -13.26 -17.92 29.49
N GLU A 337 -11.97 -18.00 29.80
CA GLU A 337 -11.01 -16.91 29.55
C GLU A 337 -10.37 -16.96 28.15
N ILE A 338 -9.97 -15.80 27.65
CA ILE A 338 -9.01 -15.68 26.55
C ILE A 338 -7.64 -16.14 27.06
N ARG A 339 -6.91 -16.89 26.25
CA ARG A 339 -5.56 -17.38 26.60
C ARG A 339 -4.58 -16.90 25.54
N ASN A 340 -3.61 -16.10 25.96
CA ASN A 340 -2.36 -15.94 25.23
C ASN A 340 -1.48 -17.15 25.53
N LEU A 341 -1.22 -17.96 24.50
CA LEU A 341 -0.45 -19.19 24.62
C LEU A 341 1.04 -18.89 24.71
N THR A 342 1.57 -18.01 23.86
CA THR A 342 3.01 -17.82 23.60
C THR A 342 3.65 -16.84 24.59
N ARG A 343 3.14 -15.61 24.71
CA ARG A 343 3.61 -14.58 25.66
C ARG A 343 5.09 -14.26 25.50
N THR A 344 5.51 -14.05 24.26
CA THR A 344 6.91 -14.00 23.87
C THR A 344 7.23 -12.66 23.21
N PRO A 345 7.33 -11.56 24.00
CA PRO A 345 7.66 -10.26 23.43
C PRO A 345 9.02 -10.31 22.73
N GLY A 346 9.09 -9.82 21.49
CA GLY A 346 10.30 -9.89 20.66
C GLY A 346 10.52 -11.20 19.91
N ILE A 347 9.52 -12.07 19.86
CA ILE A 347 9.44 -13.22 18.96
C ILE A 347 8.13 -13.09 18.21
N ARG A 348 8.12 -13.50 16.93
CA ARG A 348 6.91 -13.52 16.13
C ARG A 348 6.45 -14.94 15.87
N GLU A 349 5.29 -15.27 16.42
CA GLU A 349 4.50 -16.43 16.07
C GLU A 349 3.39 -16.11 15.08
N ARG A 350 3.22 -16.96 14.05
CA ARG A 350 2.26 -16.73 12.97
C ARG A 350 1.65 -18.00 12.37
N ASP A 351 0.60 -17.80 11.58
CA ASP A 351 -0.19 -18.83 10.88
C ASP A 351 -0.60 -20.02 11.77
N PRO A 352 -1.30 -19.79 12.90
CA PRO A 352 -1.58 -20.85 13.85
C PRO A 352 -2.66 -21.81 13.32
N ALA A 353 -2.42 -23.12 13.44
CA ALA A 353 -3.31 -24.19 13.01
C ALA A 353 -3.63 -25.17 14.15
N TRP A 354 -4.92 -25.41 14.42
CA TRP A 354 -5.37 -26.33 15.45
C TRP A 354 -5.44 -27.77 14.91
N SER A 355 -4.87 -28.74 15.63
CA SER A 355 -4.94 -30.15 15.23
C SER A 355 -6.38 -30.69 15.30
N PRO A 356 -6.82 -31.54 14.36
CA PRO A 356 -8.17 -32.13 14.35
C PRO A 356 -8.59 -32.81 15.66
N ASN A 357 -7.66 -33.46 16.36
CA ASN A 357 -7.95 -34.10 17.66
C ASN A 357 -8.07 -33.14 18.85
N GLY A 358 -7.89 -31.83 18.63
CA GLY A 358 -8.02 -30.77 19.62
C GLY A 358 -6.83 -30.59 20.57
N LYS A 359 -5.80 -31.43 20.51
CA LYS A 359 -4.71 -31.46 21.50
C LYS A 359 -3.62 -30.44 21.24
N TRP A 360 -3.36 -30.10 19.99
CA TRP A 360 -2.18 -29.34 19.60
C TRP A 360 -2.52 -28.08 18.80
N VAL A 361 -1.67 -27.07 18.94
CA VAL A 361 -1.60 -25.92 18.05
C VAL A 361 -0.20 -25.91 17.43
N ALA A 362 -0.15 -25.92 16.10
CA ALA A 362 1.07 -25.68 15.33
C ALA A 362 1.10 -24.21 14.87
N TYR A 363 2.29 -23.64 14.75
CA TYR A 363 2.50 -22.27 14.28
C TYR A 363 3.95 -22.12 13.78
N PHE A 364 4.23 -21.11 12.96
CA PHE A 364 5.60 -20.70 12.71
C PHE A 364 6.08 -19.79 13.82
N SER A 365 7.33 -19.92 14.25
CA SER A 365 7.97 -19.01 15.20
C SER A 365 9.40 -18.73 14.76
N ASP A 366 9.83 -17.48 14.89
CA ASP A 366 11.19 -17.08 14.61
C ASP A 366 12.14 -17.14 15.84
N ALA A 367 11.70 -17.78 16.93
CA ALA A 367 12.46 -17.92 18.18
C ALA A 367 13.88 -18.52 18.00
N SER A 368 14.12 -19.25 16.92
CA SER A 368 15.44 -19.82 16.58
C SER A 368 16.29 -18.96 15.64
N GLY A 369 15.80 -17.78 15.27
CA GLY A 369 16.42 -16.82 14.34
C GLY A 369 15.81 -16.85 12.92
N GLU A 370 15.15 -17.93 12.54
CA GLU A 370 14.41 -18.09 11.28
C GLU A 370 13.04 -18.73 11.59
N TYR A 371 12.07 -18.58 10.68
CA TYR A 371 10.75 -19.19 10.88
C TYR A 371 10.82 -20.70 10.77
N GLU A 372 10.48 -21.35 11.88
CA GLU A 372 10.41 -22.79 12.01
C GLU A 372 9.06 -23.21 12.56
N ILE A 373 8.67 -24.46 12.34
CA ILE A 373 7.41 -24.99 12.84
C ILE A 373 7.58 -25.36 14.32
N TYR A 374 6.69 -24.83 15.15
CA TYR A 374 6.58 -25.18 16.56
C TYR A 374 5.22 -25.81 16.85
N LEU A 375 5.22 -26.72 17.82
CA LEU A 375 4.04 -27.43 18.28
C LEU A 375 3.87 -27.22 19.77
N ARG A 376 2.65 -26.92 20.23
CA ARG A 376 2.37 -26.83 21.67
C ARG A 376 0.99 -27.39 22.06
N PRO A 377 0.79 -27.78 23.34
CA PRO A 377 -0.53 -28.14 23.84
C PRO A 377 -1.54 -26.99 23.71
N ALA A 378 -2.72 -27.29 23.16
CA ALA A 378 -3.75 -26.30 22.87
C ALA A 378 -4.44 -25.71 24.11
N ASP A 379 -4.29 -26.37 25.26
CA ASP A 379 -4.75 -25.84 26.55
C ASP A 379 -3.75 -24.87 27.20
N GLY A 380 -2.58 -24.68 26.58
CA GLY A 380 -1.49 -23.84 27.06
C GLY A 380 -0.64 -24.46 28.16
N LYS A 381 -0.91 -25.72 28.56
CA LYS A 381 -0.18 -26.39 29.64
C LYS A 381 0.96 -27.23 29.07
N GLY A 382 2.14 -26.63 28.98
CA GLY A 382 3.38 -27.30 28.55
C GLY A 382 4.21 -26.45 27.60
N GLU A 383 5.45 -26.88 27.40
CA GLU A 383 6.43 -26.20 26.56
C GLU A 383 6.18 -26.44 25.07
N ALA A 384 6.65 -25.51 24.24
CA ALA A 384 6.66 -25.68 22.80
C ALA A 384 7.75 -26.67 22.36
N THR A 385 7.49 -27.42 21.28
CA THR A 385 8.44 -28.32 20.65
C THR A 385 8.72 -27.85 19.23
N GLN A 386 9.98 -27.55 18.93
CA GLN A 386 10.44 -27.26 17.58
C GLN A 386 10.44 -28.53 16.71
N LEU A 387 9.88 -28.44 15.50
CA LEU A 387 9.78 -29.53 14.54
C LEU A 387 10.77 -29.38 13.37
N THR A 388 11.08 -28.17 12.94
CA THR A 388 12.01 -27.90 11.83
C THR A 388 13.20 -27.04 12.27
N LYS A 389 14.29 -27.03 11.49
CA LYS A 389 15.49 -26.24 11.77
C LYS A 389 16.24 -25.88 10.49
N GLY A 390 16.91 -24.74 10.48
CA GLY A 390 17.80 -24.32 9.41
C GLY A 390 17.09 -23.80 8.17
N SER A 391 15.84 -23.34 8.28
CA SER A 391 15.15 -22.67 7.19
C SER A 391 15.94 -21.42 6.75
N ARG A 392 15.78 -21.06 5.47
CA ARG A 392 16.46 -19.93 4.81
C ARG A 392 15.51 -19.13 3.92
N ILE A 393 14.22 -19.39 4.07
CA ILE A 393 13.15 -18.82 3.26
C ILE A 393 11.86 -18.80 4.06
N TRP A 394 10.97 -17.87 3.70
CA TRP A 394 9.68 -17.70 4.33
C TRP A 394 8.76 -18.91 4.12
N TYR A 395 8.33 -19.54 5.21
CA TYR A 395 7.28 -20.58 5.21
C TYR A 395 5.90 -20.01 5.48
N GLN A 396 4.82 -20.71 5.11
CA GLN A 396 3.45 -20.31 5.43
C GLN A 396 2.45 -21.46 5.16
N ASN A 397 1.15 -21.21 5.35
CA ASN A 397 0.05 -22.10 5.01
C ASN A 397 0.07 -23.46 5.73
N LEU A 398 0.05 -23.44 7.07
CA LEU A 398 -0.01 -24.68 7.86
C LEU A 398 -1.38 -25.36 7.77
N ALA A 399 -1.39 -26.64 7.37
CA ALA A 399 -2.60 -27.46 7.36
C ALA A 399 -2.36 -28.86 7.93
N TRP A 400 -3.17 -29.24 8.92
CA TRP A 400 -3.09 -30.55 9.58
C TRP A 400 -3.69 -31.67 8.73
N SER A 401 -3.06 -32.84 8.75
CA SER A 401 -3.70 -34.08 8.29
C SER A 401 -4.85 -34.48 9.23
N PRO A 402 -5.93 -35.09 8.71
CA PRO A 402 -7.08 -35.54 9.53
C PRO A 402 -6.72 -36.43 10.73
N ASP A 403 -5.68 -37.25 10.62
CA ASP A 403 -5.17 -38.11 11.71
C ASP A 403 -4.37 -37.34 12.80
N SER A 404 -4.14 -36.03 12.60
CA SER A 404 -3.33 -35.16 13.46
C SER A 404 -1.86 -35.58 13.60
N GLN A 405 -1.29 -36.27 12.61
CA GLN A 405 0.10 -36.74 12.62
C GLN A 405 1.04 -35.95 11.69
N LYS A 406 0.51 -35.20 10.73
CA LYS A 406 1.30 -34.51 9.69
C LYS A 406 0.81 -33.08 9.48
N LEU A 407 1.69 -32.24 8.96
CA LEU A 407 1.43 -30.86 8.58
C LEU A 407 1.86 -30.63 7.13
N LEU A 408 1.06 -29.89 6.37
CA LEU A 408 1.44 -29.26 5.11
C LEU A 408 1.96 -27.85 5.37
N LEU A 409 2.82 -27.38 4.48
CA LEU A 409 3.28 -25.99 4.40
C LEU A 409 3.75 -25.66 2.97
N SER A 410 3.82 -24.38 2.66
CA SER A 410 4.52 -23.88 1.47
C SER A 410 5.56 -22.82 1.80
N ASP A 411 6.44 -22.52 0.85
CA ASP A 411 7.49 -21.52 0.97
C ASP A 411 7.45 -20.44 -0.13
N ALA A 412 8.20 -19.36 0.06
CA ALA A 412 8.30 -18.27 -0.92
C ALA A 412 9.02 -18.64 -2.23
N ALA A 413 9.63 -19.82 -2.32
CA ALA A 413 10.15 -20.39 -3.56
C ALA A 413 9.13 -21.31 -4.25
N VAL A 414 7.84 -21.17 -3.92
CA VAL A 414 6.73 -21.89 -4.55
C VAL A 414 6.89 -23.41 -4.42
N ASN A 415 7.37 -23.88 -3.27
CA ASN A 415 7.44 -25.31 -2.96
C ASN A 415 6.31 -25.71 -2.01
N LEU A 416 5.80 -26.94 -2.18
CA LEU A 416 4.87 -27.59 -1.26
C LEU A 416 5.59 -28.71 -0.51
N TYR A 417 5.45 -28.76 0.82
CA TYR A 417 6.01 -29.81 1.65
C TYR A 417 4.97 -30.40 2.60
N TYR A 418 5.23 -31.60 3.08
CA TYR A 418 4.65 -32.09 4.32
C TYR A 418 5.74 -32.50 5.33
N ILE A 419 5.37 -32.52 6.61
CA ILE A 419 6.21 -33.03 7.70
C ILE A 419 5.40 -33.98 8.58
N ASP A 420 6.01 -35.10 8.95
CA ASP A 420 5.52 -35.99 10.00
C ASP A 420 6.04 -35.50 11.37
N ILE A 421 5.13 -35.26 12.32
CA ILE A 421 5.48 -34.60 13.58
C ILE A 421 6.37 -35.46 14.48
N GLU A 422 6.34 -36.79 14.33
CA GLU A 422 7.18 -37.71 15.10
C GLU A 422 8.56 -37.81 14.44
N LYS A 423 8.62 -37.91 13.10
CA LYS A 423 9.88 -38.04 12.36
C LYS A 423 10.66 -36.73 12.25
N LYS A 424 9.97 -35.59 12.24
CA LYS A 424 10.54 -34.23 12.13
C LYS A 424 11.39 -34.03 10.87
N GLU A 425 10.94 -34.59 9.76
CA GLU A 425 11.60 -34.50 8.45
C GLU A 425 10.64 -33.90 7.43
N LEU A 426 11.10 -32.86 6.72
CA LEU A 426 10.37 -32.23 5.62
C LEU A 426 10.48 -33.10 4.37
N VAL A 427 9.33 -33.44 3.78
CA VAL A 427 9.24 -34.14 2.51
C VAL A 427 8.65 -33.19 1.47
N LYS A 428 9.39 -32.96 0.40
CA LYS A 428 8.93 -32.12 -0.73
C LYS A 428 7.86 -32.89 -1.52
N VAL A 429 6.71 -32.24 -1.70
CA VAL A 429 5.58 -32.74 -2.49
C VAL A 429 5.79 -32.35 -3.95
N ASP A 430 5.93 -31.05 -4.22
CA ASP A 430 6.09 -30.50 -5.58
C ASP A 430 6.66 -29.08 -5.56
N HIS A 431 6.87 -28.50 -6.75
CA HIS A 431 7.30 -27.12 -6.99
C HIS A 431 6.53 -26.50 -8.18
N GLY A 432 6.09 -25.25 -8.02
CA GLY A 432 5.49 -24.46 -9.08
C GLY A 432 6.54 -23.86 -10.00
N GLN A 433 6.60 -24.33 -11.26
CA GLN A 433 7.56 -23.84 -12.26
C GLN A 433 7.12 -22.55 -12.97
N TYR A 434 5.82 -22.37 -13.13
CA TYR A 434 5.22 -21.24 -13.83
C TYR A 434 4.47 -20.36 -12.84
N GLU A 435 4.40 -19.07 -13.13
CA GLU A 435 3.59 -18.13 -12.38
C GLU A 435 2.10 -18.47 -12.60
N GLY A 436 1.40 -18.76 -11.49
CA GLY A 436 -0.04 -18.99 -11.47
C GLY A 436 -0.79 -17.78 -10.91
N PHE A 437 -2.09 -17.93 -10.65
CA PHE A 437 -2.89 -16.86 -10.04
C PHE A 437 -2.48 -16.57 -8.58
N SER A 438 -1.88 -17.56 -7.91
CA SER A 438 -1.31 -17.45 -6.56
C SER A 438 0.21 -17.42 -6.61
N ASN A 439 0.83 -16.57 -5.79
CA ASN A 439 2.29 -16.53 -5.59
C ASN A 439 2.84 -17.77 -4.87
N PHE A 440 1.97 -18.69 -4.46
CA PHE A 440 2.33 -19.90 -3.73
C PHE A 440 1.47 -21.08 -4.12
N ILE A 441 2.05 -22.27 -4.01
CA ILE A 441 1.35 -23.54 -4.10
C ILE A 441 0.74 -23.91 -2.75
N THR A 442 -0.53 -24.33 -2.72
CA THR A 442 -1.22 -24.79 -1.50
C THR A 442 -1.88 -26.15 -1.74
N GLY A 443 -2.10 -26.93 -0.70
CA GLY A 443 -2.68 -28.26 -0.83
C GLY A 443 -3.59 -28.65 0.33
N VAL A 444 -4.44 -29.65 0.09
CA VAL A 444 -5.39 -30.18 1.04
C VAL A 444 -5.21 -31.69 1.24
N TRP A 445 -5.27 -32.13 2.48
CA TRP A 445 -5.18 -33.54 2.84
C TRP A 445 -6.45 -34.30 2.49
N SER A 446 -6.29 -35.53 2.02
CA SER A 446 -7.38 -36.48 1.92
C SER A 446 -7.89 -36.93 3.29
N PRO A 447 -9.17 -37.37 3.42
CA PRO A 447 -9.75 -37.84 4.68
C PRO A 447 -8.97 -38.96 5.38
N ASP A 448 -8.26 -39.78 4.61
CA ASP A 448 -7.44 -40.89 5.11
C ASP A 448 -5.97 -40.51 5.38
N SER A 449 -5.60 -39.24 5.18
CA SER A 449 -4.25 -38.70 5.39
C SER A 449 -3.16 -39.34 4.51
N LYS A 450 -3.53 -39.98 3.40
CA LYS A 450 -2.58 -40.66 2.47
C LYS A 450 -2.36 -39.93 1.16
N TRP A 451 -3.17 -38.92 0.85
CA TRP A 451 -3.08 -38.14 -0.38
C TRP A 451 -3.12 -36.65 -0.09
N ILE A 452 -2.52 -35.88 -0.99
CA ILE A 452 -2.59 -34.41 -1.00
C ILE A 452 -3.10 -33.99 -2.37
N ALA A 453 -4.18 -33.20 -2.42
CA ALA A 453 -4.64 -32.54 -3.63
C ALA A 453 -4.15 -31.09 -3.66
N TYR A 454 -3.72 -30.60 -4.81
CA TYR A 454 -3.22 -29.23 -4.97
C TYR A 454 -3.38 -28.79 -6.43
N ASP A 455 -3.36 -27.48 -6.66
CA ASP A 455 -3.32 -26.88 -7.99
C ASP A 455 -1.92 -26.33 -8.31
N LYS A 456 -1.59 -26.29 -9.60
CA LYS A 456 -0.30 -25.79 -10.10
C LYS A 456 -0.42 -25.33 -11.55
N ALA A 457 0.15 -24.15 -11.84
CA ALA A 457 0.22 -23.58 -13.17
C ALA A 457 0.95 -24.48 -14.17
N SER A 458 0.33 -24.65 -15.32
CA SER A 458 0.89 -25.31 -16.50
C SER A 458 1.60 -24.29 -17.41
N ALA A 459 2.28 -24.78 -18.46
CA ALA A 459 3.13 -23.92 -19.31
C ALA A 459 2.38 -22.80 -20.07
N ASN A 460 1.05 -22.90 -20.16
CA ASN A 460 0.17 -21.89 -20.73
C ASN A 460 -0.38 -20.89 -19.69
N GLY A 461 0.00 -21.03 -18.42
CA GLY A 461 -0.44 -20.18 -17.31
C GLY A 461 -1.79 -20.56 -16.68
N LEU A 462 -2.45 -21.63 -17.15
CA LEU A 462 -3.69 -22.13 -16.53
C LEU A 462 -3.34 -23.16 -15.44
N ASP A 463 -4.05 -23.13 -14.32
CA ASP A 463 -3.83 -24.09 -13.24
C ASP A 463 -4.48 -25.45 -13.56
N SER A 464 -3.81 -26.53 -13.14
CA SER A 464 -4.36 -27.90 -13.20
C SER A 464 -4.33 -28.55 -11.83
N ILE A 465 -5.25 -29.48 -11.58
CA ILE A 465 -5.30 -30.24 -10.32
C ILE A 465 -4.34 -31.44 -10.37
N TYR A 466 -3.61 -31.64 -9.28
CA TYR A 466 -2.70 -32.76 -9.04
C TYR A 466 -3.06 -33.49 -7.74
N LEU A 467 -2.81 -34.80 -7.73
CA LEU A 467 -2.92 -35.67 -6.55
C LEU A 467 -1.57 -36.31 -6.24
N TYR A 468 -1.03 -36.06 -5.05
CA TYR A 468 0.21 -36.67 -4.57
C TYR A 468 -0.07 -37.87 -3.65
N SER A 469 0.49 -39.04 -3.99
CA SER A 469 0.46 -40.27 -3.20
C SER A 469 1.62 -40.28 -2.20
N LEU A 470 1.32 -40.40 -0.90
CA LEU A 470 2.36 -40.62 0.14
C LEU A 470 2.93 -42.04 0.08
N ALA A 471 2.19 -43.01 -0.45
CA ALA A 471 2.66 -44.39 -0.57
C ALA A 471 3.77 -44.52 -1.62
N ASP A 472 3.61 -43.80 -2.73
CA ASP A 472 4.49 -43.89 -3.90
C ASP A 472 5.43 -42.67 -4.04
N ASN A 473 5.24 -41.64 -3.22
CA ASN A 473 5.91 -40.34 -3.29
C ASN A 473 5.82 -39.70 -4.69
N LYS A 474 4.63 -39.71 -5.28
CA LYS A 474 4.42 -39.31 -6.68
C LYS A 474 3.16 -38.48 -6.86
N SER A 475 3.28 -37.43 -7.67
CA SER A 475 2.16 -36.62 -8.15
C SER A 475 1.55 -37.15 -9.44
N HIS A 476 0.23 -37.04 -9.53
CA HIS A 476 -0.59 -37.42 -10.67
C HIS A 476 -1.41 -36.21 -11.10
N LYS A 477 -1.18 -35.71 -12.31
CA LYS A 477 -2.02 -34.67 -12.92
C LYS A 477 -3.38 -35.27 -13.28
N ILE A 478 -4.48 -34.64 -12.88
CA ILE A 478 -5.83 -35.18 -13.06
C ILE A 478 -6.79 -34.30 -13.86
N THR A 479 -6.43 -33.04 -14.14
CA THR A 479 -7.12 -32.20 -15.13
C THR A 479 -6.17 -31.77 -16.24
N GLY A 480 -6.72 -31.52 -17.44
CA GLY A 480 -5.95 -31.09 -18.61
C GLY A 480 -5.48 -29.63 -18.55
N ASP A 481 -4.91 -29.18 -19.68
CA ASP A 481 -4.36 -27.82 -19.86
C ASP A 481 -5.33 -26.85 -20.54
N MET A 482 -6.59 -27.25 -20.73
CA MET A 482 -7.56 -26.49 -21.53
C MET A 482 -8.53 -25.66 -20.66
N THR A 483 -8.49 -25.86 -19.35
CA THR A 483 -9.27 -25.14 -18.34
C THR A 483 -8.36 -24.73 -17.21
N ASP A 484 -8.75 -23.67 -16.51
CA ASP A 484 -8.06 -23.20 -15.31
C ASP A 484 -8.80 -23.73 -14.08
N ASP A 485 -8.21 -24.74 -13.43
CA ASP A 485 -8.82 -25.51 -12.36
C ASP A 485 -8.03 -25.32 -11.04
N SER A 486 -8.72 -24.90 -9.98
CA SER A 486 -8.10 -24.51 -8.70
C SER A 486 -8.94 -24.90 -7.47
N ALA A 487 -8.38 -24.67 -6.27
CA ALA A 487 -9.07 -24.86 -4.98
C ALA A 487 -9.66 -26.27 -4.78
N PRO A 488 -8.85 -27.35 -4.89
CA PRO A 488 -9.32 -28.70 -4.68
C PRO A 488 -9.79 -28.94 -3.23
N ALA A 489 -10.81 -29.78 -3.06
CA ALA A 489 -11.36 -30.15 -1.75
C ALA A 489 -11.96 -31.56 -1.75
N TRP A 490 -11.64 -32.37 -0.73
CA TRP A 490 -12.06 -33.76 -0.66
C TRP A 490 -13.45 -33.93 -0.05
N ASP A 491 -14.28 -34.80 -0.63
CA ASP A 491 -15.47 -35.35 0.02
C ASP A 491 -15.05 -36.15 1.27
N PRO A 492 -15.65 -35.91 2.46
CA PRO A 492 -15.28 -36.63 3.68
C PRO A 492 -15.55 -38.14 3.61
N GLU A 493 -16.42 -38.59 2.70
CA GLU A 493 -16.72 -40.00 2.46
C GLU A 493 -15.86 -40.63 1.35
N GLY A 494 -14.95 -39.86 0.73
CA GLY A 494 -13.99 -40.34 -0.26
C GLY A 494 -14.60 -40.69 -1.61
N ARG A 495 -15.79 -40.17 -1.92
CA ARG A 495 -16.50 -40.43 -3.19
C ARG A 495 -16.04 -39.47 -4.29
N TYR A 496 -15.85 -38.21 -3.91
CA TYR A 496 -15.62 -37.11 -4.84
C TYR A 496 -14.39 -36.27 -4.45
N LEU A 497 -13.78 -35.64 -5.44
CA LEU A 497 -12.94 -34.45 -5.27
C LEU A 497 -13.65 -33.27 -5.92
N TYR A 498 -13.86 -32.20 -5.17
CA TYR A 498 -14.41 -30.95 -5.67
C TYR A 498 -13.30 -29.99 -6.04
N PHE A 499 -13.54 -29.10 -7.00
CA PHE A 499 -12.65 -27.98 -7.33
C PHE A 499 -13.41 -26.89 -8.09
N VAL A 500 -12.83 -25.70 -8.17
CA VAL A 500 -13.30 -24.62 -9.03
C VAL A 500 -12.72 -24.82 -10.43
N ALA A 501 -13.55 -24.69 -11.45
CA ALA A 501 -13.13 -24.80 -12.83
C ALA A 501 -13.62 -23.62 -13.68
N ASN A 502 -12.69 -22.84 -14.20
CA ASN A 502 -12.96 -21.74 -15.12
C ASN A 502 -13.14 -22.29 -16.54
N ARG A 503 -14.38 -22.68 -16.85
CA ARG A 503 -14.77 -23.32 -18.12
C ARG A 503 -15.96 -22.66 -18.82
N GLU A 504 -16.57 -21.67 -18.17
CA GLU A 504 -17.66 -20.89 -18.75
C GLU A 504 -17.13 -19.64 -19.43
N PHE A 505 -17.42 -19.50 -20.72
CA PHE A 505 -16.96 -18.36 -21.52
C PHE A 505 -18.05 -17.28 -21.64
N ASN A 506 -18.79 -17.06 -20.55
CA ASN A 506 -19.75 -15.97 -20.41
C ASN A 506 -19.10 -14.66 -20.84
N TYR A 507 -19.77 -13.88 -21.67
CA TYR A 507 -19.21 -12.64 -22.21
C TYR A 507 -20.24 -11.52 -22.20
N SER A 508 -19.76 -10.30 -21.98
CA SER A 508 -20.56 -9.08 -22.14
C SER A 508 -19.83 -8.13 -23.06
N PHE A 509 -20.58 -7.34 -23.83
CA PHE A 509 -20.01 -6.31 -24.66
C PHE A 509 -19.81 -5.02 -23.87
N SER A 510 -18.67 -4.36 -24.06
CA SER A 510 -18.45 -3.02 -23.53
C SER A 510 -19.49 -2.05 -24.10
N ALA A 511 -20.02 -1.19 -23.23
CA ALA A 511 -20.96 -0.14 -23.61
C ALA A 511 -20.28 1.03 -24.37
N ILE A 512 -18.94 1.07 -24.38
CA ILE A 512 -18.15 2.17 -24.95
C ILE A 512 -17.56 1.79 -26.31
N GLU A 513 -17.06 0.55 -26.45
CA GLU A 513 -16.45 0.06 -27.69
C GLU A 513 -16.86 -1.38 -27.96
N PHE A 514 -16.83 -1.80 -29.23
CA PHE A 514 -17.20 -3.16 -29.63
C PHE A 514 -16.09 -4.17 -29.30
N MET A 515 -15.93 -4.42 -27.99
CA MET A 515 -15.09 -5.45 -27.41
C MET A 515 -15.93 -6.25 -26.41
N HIS A 516 -15.55 -7.50 -26.20
CA HIS A 516 -16.12 -8.31 -25.14
C HIS A 516 -15.14 -8.44 -23.97
N TYR A 517 -15.66 -8.77 -22.81
CA TYR A 517 -14.90 -9.29 -21.69
C TYR A 517 -15.63 -10.52 -21.15
N HIS A 518 -14.86 -11.47 -20.61
CA HIS A 518 -15.42 -12.62 -19.94
C HIS A 518 -15.68 -12.30 -18.46
N TYR A 519 -16.79 -12.80 -17.92
CA TYR A 519 -17.15 -12.58 -16.52
C TYR A 519 -17.74 -13.86 -15.93
N ASN A 520 -17.52 -14.09 -14.63
CA ASN A 520 -18.01 -15.27 -13.92
C ASN A 520 -17.72 -16.60 -14.67
N PRO A 521 -16.44 -16.92 -14.96
CA PRO A 521 -16.10 -18.11 -15.74
C PRO A 521 -16.14 -19.41 -14.93
N GLY A 522 -16.21 -19.31 -13.60
CA GLY A 522 -16.06 -20.42 -12.67
C GLY A 522 -17.34 -21.23 -12.48
N LYS A 523 -17.16 -22.55 -12.49
CA LYS A 523 -18.08 -23.55 -11.95
C LYS A 523 -17.47 -24.23 -10.73
N ILE A 524 -18.31 -24.81 -9.90
CA ILE A 524 -17.87 -25.81 -8.92
C ILE A 524 -18.20 -27.18 -9.51
N VAL A 525 -17.20 -28.04 -9.56
CA VAL A 525 -17.34 -29.38 -10.15
C VAL A 525 -16.97 -30.44 -9.13
N ALA A 526 -17.44 -31.66 -9.36
CA ALA A 526 -17.09 -32.86 -8.60
C ALA A 526 -16.58 -33.92 -9.57
N VAL A 527 -15.42 -34.51 -9.30
CA VAL A 527 -14.95 -35.69 -10.02
C VAL A 527 -15.17 -36.94 -9.17
N THR A 528 -15.75 -37.99 -9.75
CA THR A 528 -15.89 -39.28 -9.06
C THR A 528 -14.56 -40.01 -9.03
N LEU A 529 -14.07 -40.36 -7.83
CA LEU A 529 -12.71 -40.92 -7.68
C LEU A 529 -12.62 -42.38 -8.18
N GLN A 530 -13.68 -43.17 -7.98
CA GLN A 530 -13.80 -44.54 -8.50
C GLN A 530 -14.78 -44.58 -9.68
N ALA A 531 -14.55 -45.50 -10.62
CA ALA A 531 -15.34 -45.59 -11.85
C ALA A 531 -16.80 -46.03 -11.62
N ASP A 532 -17.06 -46.76 -10.53
CA ASP A 532 -18.38 -47.24 -10.13
C ASP A 532 -19.12 -46.29 -9.18
N THR A 533 -18.47 -45.20 -8.75
CA THR A 533 -19.10 -44.21 -7.87
C THR A 533 -20.17 -43.44 -8.65
N PRO A 534 -21.43 -43.45 -8.19
CA PRO A 534 -22.52 -42.77 -8.88
C PRO A 534 -22.33 -41.25 -8.87
N SER A 535 -22.86 -40.60 -9.92
CA SER A 535 -23.01 -39.15 -9.93
C SER A 535 -23.86 -38.69 -8.73
N PRO A 536 -23.52 -37.56 -8.08
CA PRO A 536 -24.38 -36.98 -7.05
C PRO A 536 -25.73 -36.50 -7.59
N PHE A 537 -25.92 -36.48 -8.92
CA PHE A 537 -27.11 -35.96 -9.60
C PHE A 537 -27.83 -37.00 -10.48
N ILE A 538 -27.75 -38.29 -10.15
CA ILE A 538 -28.56 -39.32 -10.83
C ILE A 538 -30.02 -38.86 -10.90
N PRO A 539 -30.70 -38.93 -12.06
CA PRO A 539 -32.11 -38.54 -12.16
C PRO A 539 -32.99 -39.30 -11.16
N GLU A 540 -33.83 -38.57 -10.41
CA GLU A 540 -34.84 -39.15 -9.53
C GLU A 540 -36.14 -39.38 -10.34
N SER A 541 -36.85 -40.47 -10.04
CA SER A 541 -38.14 -40.81 -10.66
C SER A 541 -39.19 -41.08 -9.59
N ASP A 542 -40.36 -40.45 -9.74
CA ASP A 542 -41.54 -40.66 -8.90
C ASP A 542 -42.42 -41.83 -9.39
N GLU A 543 -41.86 -42.74 -10.19
CA GLU A 543 -42.56 -43.97 -10.59
C GLU A 543 -43.09 -44.70 -9.35
N GLU A 544 -44.39 -45.08 -9.40
CA GLU A 544 -44.98 -45.90 -8.36
C GLU A 544 -44.13 -47.16 -8.19
N LYS A 545 -43.65 -47.41 -6.97
CA LYS A 545 -42.93 -48.64 -6.66
C LYS A 545 -43.90 -49.81 -6.88
N VAL A 546 -43.77 -50.49 -8.03
CA VAL A 546 -44.42 -51.77 -8.27
C VAL A 546 -43.94 -52.71 -7.19
N VAL A 547 -44.83 -53.10 -6.28
CA VAL A 547 -44.55 -54.14 -5.31
C VAL A 547 -44.41 -55.44 -6.12
N GLU A 548 -43.17 -55.88 -6.35
CA GLU A 548 -42.93 -57.23 -6.84
C GLU A 548 -43.44 -58.22 -5.78
N GLU A 549 -44.55 -58.88 -6.10
CA GLU A 549 -45.05 -60.03 -5.33
C GLU A 549 -43.99 -61.13 -5.37
N LYS A 550 -43.33 -61.37 -4.23
CA LYS A 550 -42.55 -62.58 -4.01
C LYS A 550 -43.46 -63.83 -4.08
N PRO A 551 -43.01 -64.95 -4.66
CA PRO A 551 -43.79 -66.19 -4.69
C PRO A 551 -44.10 -66.69 -3.28
N LYS A 552 -45.34 -67.16 -3.09
CA LYS A 552 -45.83 -67.84 -1.89
C LYS A 552 -45.47 -69.33 -1.93
N ASP A 553 -44.77 -69.79 -0.90
CA ASP A 553 -44.83 -71.12 -0.27
C ASP A 553 -44.40 -70.90 1.19
N GLY A 554 -45.00 -71.37 2.28
CA GLY A 554 -46.23 -72.06 2.60
C GLY A 554 -46.35 -72.05 4.14
N ASP A 555 -47.59 -72.05 4.65
CA ASP A 555 -48.08 -72.43 5.99
C ASP A 555 -47.57 -71.75 7.31
N LYS A 556 -48.41 -70.81 7.80
CA LYS A 556 -49.15 -70.69 9.11
C LYS A 556 -48.58 -71.28 10.43
N PRO A 557 -49.11 -70.92 11.64
CA PRO A 557 -50.10 -69.87 12.04
C PRO A 557 -49.63 -68.98 13.25
N ALA A 558 -49.95 -67.69 13.32
CA ALA A 558 -51.15 -67.02 13.91
C ALA A 558 -51.14 -66.80 15.44
N GLU A 559 -51.36 -65.53 15.81
CA GLU A 559 -51.99 -64.92 17.01
C GLU A 559 -51.16 -63.70 17.45
N GLY A 560 -51.67 -62.48 17.64
CA GLY A 560 -53.00 -61.88 17.63
C GLY A 560 -52.87 -60.47 18.25
N GLY A 561 -53.71 -59.51 17.85
CA GLY A 561 -54.00 -58.29 18.65
C GLY A 561 -53.39 -56.95 18.19
N LYS A 562 -54.19 -56.19 17.43
CA LYS A 562 -54.22 -54.71 17.36
C LYS A 562 -55.20 -54.19 18.48
N PRO A 563 -55.45 -52.88 18.69
CA PRO A 563 -54.74 -51.64 18.29
C PRO A 563 -54.72 -50.52 19.40
N ALA A 564 -54.20 -49.34 19.02
CA ALA A 564 -54.78 -48.00 19.24
C ALA A 564 -54.07 -46.97 20.17
N ASP A 565 -53.62 -45.91 19.50
CA ASP A 565 -53.56 -44.47 19.79
C ASP A 565 -54.02 -43.91 21.16
N GLY A 566 -53.27 -42.90 21.63
CA GLY A 566 -53.73 -41.97 22.67
C GLY A 566 -52.72 -40.86 23.00
N GLU A 567 -53.12 -39.62 22.69
CA GLU A 567 -52.41 -38.35 22.86
C GLU A 567 -52.02 -37.93 24.31
N LYS A 568 -50.98 -37.07 24.37
CA LYS A 568 -50.76 -35.88 25.22
C LYS A 568 -50.93 -35.99 26.75
N THR A 569 -49.90 -35.53 27.48
CA THR A 569 -49.99 -34.34 28.35
C THR A 569 -48.61 -33.90 28.85
N ALA A 570 -48.45 -32.59 28.97
CA ALA A 570 -47.34 -31.91 29.62
C ALA A 570 -47.56 -31.86 31.14
N ASP A 571 -46.50 -31.92 31.96
CA ASP A 571 -46.19 -30.84 32.92
C ASP A 571 -44.87 -31.04 33.70
N ALA A 572 -44.25 -29.88 33.94
CA ALA A 572 -43.21 -29.41 34.86
C ALA A 572 -42.42 -30.33 35.84
N LYS A 573 -41.07 -30.22 35.74
CA LYS A 573 -39.94 -30.07 36.73
C LYS A 573 -40.22 -30.16 38.26
N PRO A 574 -39.19 -30.41 39.16
CA PRO A 574 -37.73 -30.22 39.00
C PRO A 574 -36.76 -31.26 39.64
N ALA A 575 -35.48 -31.17 39.23
CA ALA A 575 -34.21 -31.39 39.95
C ALA A 575 -34.00 -32.60 40.88
N GLU A 576 -32.98 -33.41 40.56
CA GLU A 576 -31.89 -33.73 41.51
C GLU A 576 -30.64 -34.24 40.77
N ALA A 577 -29.48 -33.75 41.22
CA ALA A 577 -28.16 -34.10 40.73
C ALA A 577 -27.69 -35.45 41.30
N LYS A 578 -27.00 -36.26 40.50
CA LYS A 578 -25.90 -37.11 40.96
C LYS A 578 -25.01 -37.57 39.81
N ASP A 579 -23.72 -37.38 40.07
CA ASP A 579 -22.55 -37.78 39.30
C ASP A 579 -22.48 -39.29 39.00
N GLY A 580 -21.71 -39.62 37.95
CA GLY A 580 -20.83 -40.80 38.02
C GLY A 580 -20.83 -41.72 36.80
N ALA A 581 -19.79 -41.54 35.97
CA ALA A 581 -19.04 -42.58 35.26
C ALA A 581 -19.62 -43.26 34.00
N ALA A 582 -18.89 -43.00 32.91
CA ALA A 582 -18.41 -43.97 31.93
C ALA A 582 -19.44 -44.78 31.10
N LYS A 583 -19.74 -44.25 29.90
CA LYS A 583 -19.87 -45.05 28.67
C LYS A 583 -19.23 -44.27 27.51
N ALA A 584 -17.91 -44.30 27.47
CA ALA A 584 -17.12 -43.95 26.30
C ALA A 584 -16.60 -45.27 25.70
N ASP A 585 -17.39 -45.92 24.85
CA ASP A 585 -16.88 -46.82 23.81
C ASP A 585 -18.03 -47.20 22.86
N LYS A 586 -18.23 -46.40 21.82
CA LYS A 586 -19.00 -46.70 20.58
C LYS A 586 -19.09 -45.43 19.71
N ASP A 587 -17.93 -44.93 19.29
CA ASP A 587 -17.80 -44.02 18.14
C ASP A 587 -16.31 -43.88 17.80
N LYS A 588 -15.72 -44.98 17.29
CA LYS A 588 -14.54 -44.82 16.43
C LYS A 588 -15.07 -44.46 15.04
N PRO A 589 -14.66 -43.32 14.44
CA PRO A 589 -14.97 -43.03 13.05
C PRO A 589 -14.55 -44.23 12.19
N LYS A 590 -15.43 -44.69 11.28
CA LYS A 590 -14.99 -45.59 10.21
C LYS A 590 -13.94 -44.81 9.40
N THR A 591 -12.69 -45.26 9.43
CA THR A 591 -11.65 -44.74 8.54
C THR A 591 -12.08 -45.00 7.10
N VAL A 592 -12.38 -43.93 6.37
CA VAL A 592 -12.57 -43.95 4.92
C VAL A 592 -11.20 -44.26 4.30
N GLU A 593 -11.14 -45.16 3.33
CA GLU A 593 -9.93 -45.42 2.55
C GLU A 593 -10.13 -44.81 1.16
N ILE A 594 -9.21 -43.95 0.74
CA ILE A 594 -9.30 -43.30 -0.57
C ILE A 594 -8.79 -44.26 -1.63
N LYS A 595 -9.66 -44.56 -2.59
CA LYS A 595 -9.36 -45.33 -3.79
C LYS A 595 -9.60 -44.45 -5.00
N ILE A 596 -8.65 -44.47 -5.93
CA ILE A 596 -8.65 -43.62 -7.11
C ILE A 596 -8.39 -44.51 -8.31
N ASP A 597 -9.32 -44.53 -9.25
CA ASP A 597 -9.10 -45.09 -10.57
C ASP A 597 -8.57 -43.95 -11.44
N PHE A 598 -7.32 -43.95 -11.89
CA PHE A 598 -6.82 -42.80 -12.69
C PHE A 598 -7.33 -42.78 -14.13
N GLU A 599 -7.77 -43.93 -14.65
CA GLU A 599 -8.26 -44.04 -16.03
C GLU A 599 -9.55 -43.23 -16.20
N GLY A 600 -9.58 -42.35 -17.21
CA GLY A 600 -10.76 -41.55 -17.54
C GLY A 600 -11.26 -40.62 -16.42
N LEU A 601 -10.39 -40.21 -15.49
CA LEU A 601 -10.80 -39.38 -14.34
C LEU A 601 -11.35 -38.01 -14.78
N GLU A 602 -10.74 -37.38 -15.77
CA GLU A 602 -11.24 -36.13 -16.37
C GLU A 602 -12.62 -36.30 -17.03
N ASN A 603 -12.93 -37.47 -17.60
CA ASN A 603 -14.25 -37.76 -18.20
C ASN A 603 -15.35 -37.96 -17.14
N ARG A 604 -14.99 -38.00 -15.85
CA ARG A 604 -15.92 -38.19 -14.71
C ARG A 604 -16.18 -36.89 -13.94
N ILE A 605 -15.77 -35.74 -14.48
CA ILE A 605 -16.08 -34.43 -13.91
C ILE A 605 -17.56 -34.09 -14.15
N ILE A 606 -18.24 -33.66 -13.10
CA ILE A 606 -19.68 -33.37 -13.06
C ILE A 606 -19.88 -31.99 -12.45
N ASP A 607 -20.63 -31.13 -13.12
CA ASP A 607 -20.92 -29.78 -12.61
C ASP A 607 -21.91 -29.84 -11.45
N LEU A 608 -21.65 -29.07 -10.39
CA LEU A 608 -22.70 -28.73 -9.43
C LEU A 608 -23.68 -27.76 -10.12
N PRO A 609 -25.00 -27.93 -9.97
CA PRO A 609 -25.99 -27.06 -10.60
C PRO A 609 -26.14 -25.76 -9.79
N VAL A 610 -25.06 -25.00 -9.73
CA VAL A 610 -24.98 -23.64 -9.20
C VAL A 610 -24.79 -22.65 -10.37
N PRO A 611 -25.16 -21.37 -10.20
CA PRO A 611 -24.89 -20.35 -11.21
C PRO A 611 -23.41 -20.24 -11.55
N ASP A 612 -23.09 -19.56 -12.64
CA ASP A 612 -21.69 -19.26 -12.98
C ASP A 612 -21.21 -18.10 -12.10
N GLY A 613 -19.96 -18.15 -11.63
CA GLY A 613 -19.46 -17.18 -10.66
C GLY A 613 -17.94 -17.07 -10.65
N ASN A 614 -17.43 -16.23 -9.76
CA ASN A 614 -16.04 -16.26 -9.33
C ASN A 614 -16.03 -16.92 -7.95
N TYR A 615 -15.56 -18.16 -7.87
CA TYR A 615 -15.61 -18.95 -6.65
C TYR A 615 -14.24 -19.03 -5.99
N VAL A 616 -14.21 -18.93 -4.67
CA VAL A 616 -13.00 -19.08 -3.85
C VAL A 616 -13.30 -19.96 -2.65
N GLY A 617 -12.41 -20.91 -2.38
CA GLY A 617 -12.52 -21.87 -1.28
C GLY A 617 -13.71 -22.83 -1.39
N ILE A 618 -13.45 -24.11 -1.15
CA ILE A 618 -14.49 -25.16 -1.11
C ILE A 618 -14.32 -25.97 0.16
N VAL A 619 -15.41 -26.19 0.90
CA VAL A 619 -15.44 -27.01 2.12
C VAL A 619 -16.62 -27.99 2.03
N PRO A 620 -16.38 -29.25 1.62
CA PRO A 620 -17.39 -30.29 1.61
C PRO A 620 -17.70 -30.83 3.01
N ASP A 621 -18.97 -31.19 3.21
CA ASP A 621 -19.49 -32.08 4.25
C ASP A 621 -20.29 -33.21 3.56
N LYS A 622 -20.77 -34.22 4.30
CA LYS A 622 -21.37 -35.45 3.74
C LYS A 622 -22.40 -35.24 2.63
N GLU A 623 -23.35 -34.32 2.81
CA GLU A 623 -24.42 -34.03 1.84
C GLU A 623 -24.45 -32.54 1.44
N GLN A 624 -23.44 -31.76 1.84
CA GLN A 624 -23.42 -30.30 1.65
C GLN A 624 -22.06 -29.83 1.17
N VAL A 625 -22.04 -28.85 0.27
CA VAL A 625 -20.80 -28.24 -0.22
C VAL A 625 -20.85 -26.74 0.04
N PHE A 626 -19.96 -26.24 0.91
CA PHE A 626 -19.80 -24.82 1.20
C PHE A 626 -18.75 -24.19 0.30
N PHE A 627 -18.98 -22.95 -0.13
CA PHE A 627 -18.05 -22.19 -0.97
C PHE A 627 -18.35 -20.70 -0.91
N ALA A 628 -17.38 -19.85 -1.24
CA ALA A 628 -17.59 -18.41 -1.30
C ALA A 628 -17.59 -17.91 -2.75
N SER A 629 -18.45 -16.94 -3.06
CA SER A 629 -18.43 -16.20 -4.32
C SER A 629 -17.96 -14.76 -4.11
N VAL A 630 -17.14 -14.26 -5.03
CA VAL A 630 -16.61 -12.89 -5.02
C VAL A 630 -17.18 -12.08 -6.19
N GLY A 631 -17.48 -10.81 -5.92
CA GLY A 631 -17.94 -9.88 -6.95
C GLY A 631 -16.84 -9.55 -7.96
N VAL A 632 -17.23 -9.18 -9.18
CA VAL A 632 -16.30 -8.69 -10.20
C VAL A 632 -15.71 -7.35 -9.73
N PRO A 633 -14.39 -7.10 -9.86
CA PRO A 633 -13.79 -5.81 -9.55
C PRO A 633 -14.57 -4.65 -10.20
N GLY A 634 -14.84 -3.60 -9.42
CA GLY A 634 -15.65 -2.46 -9.87
C GLY A 634 -17.17 -2.64 -9.80
N SER A 635 -17.70 -3.82 -9.41
CA SER A 635 -19.15 -4.05 -9.28
C SER A 635 -19.78 -3.42 -8.04
N GLY A 636 -18.97 -2.86 -7.13
CA GLY A 636 -19.42 -2.32 -5.83
C GLY A 636 -19.76 -3.38 -4.77
N ALA A 637 -19.43 -4.66 -5.01
CA ALA A 637 -19.61 -5.72 -4.03
C ALA A 637 -18.71 -5.48 -2.80
N GLN A 638 -19.27 -5.64 -1.60
CA GLN A 638 -18.53 -5.56 -0.33
C GLN A 638 -18.28 -6.97 0.18
N GLY A 639 -17.03 -7.44 0.11
CA GLY A 639 -16.63 -8.79 0.58
C GLY A 639 -17.20 -9.95 -0.25
N ALA A 640 -16.91 -11.18 0.17
CA ALA A 640 -17.41 -12.41 -0.43
C ALA A 640 -18.79 -12.81 0.13
N THR A 641 -19.53 -13.64 -0.61
CA THR A 641 -20.77 -14.28 -0.16
C THR A 641 -20.53 -15.76 0.06
N LEU A 642 -20.66 -16.23 1.31
CA LEU A 642 -20.58 -17.65 1.64
C LEU A 642 -21.92 -18.34 1.37
N GLN A 643 -21.87 -19.44 0.63
CA GLN A 643 -23.01 -20.21 0.17
C GLN A 643 -22.86 -21.69 0.53
N VAL A 644 -23.96 -22.42 0.49
CA VAL A 644 -24.00 -23.87 0.68
C VAL A 644 -24.95 -24.50 -0.33
N TYR A 645 -24.51 -25.59 -0.95
CA TYR A 645 -25.31 -26.41 -1.84
C TYR A 645 -25.63 -27.76 -1.18
N ASP A 646 -26.92 -28.08 -1.00
CA ASP A 646 -27.40 -29.35 -0.45
C ASP A 646 -27.56 -30.35 -1.60
N LEU A 647 -26.70 -31.38 -1.64
CA LEU A 647 -26.66 -32.37 -2.73
C LEU A 647 -27.95 -33.18 -2.83
N LYS A 648 -28.61 -33.44 -1.69
CA LYS A 648 -29.81 -34.26 -1.62
C LYS A 648 -31.06 -33.48 -2.01
N LYS A 649 -31.20 -32.25 -1.53
CA LYS A 649 -32.33 -31.37 -1.89
C LYS A 649 -32.12 -30.65 -3.23
N ARG A 650 -30.90 -30.70 -3.75
CA ARG A 650 -30.44 -29.98 -4.94
C ARG A 650 -30.69 -28.48 -4.85
N GLU A 651 -30.42 -27.90 -3.69
CA GLU A 651 -30.80 -26.52 -3.35
C GLU A 651 -29.57 -25.69 -2.97
N LEU A 652 -29.40 -24.54 -3.62
CA LEU A 652 -28.39 -23.53 -3.28
C LEU A 652 -28.96 -22.52 -2.29
N LYS A 653 -28.25 -22.26 -1.19
CA LYS A 653 -28.61 -21.23 -0.20
C LYS A 653 -27.43 -20.36 0.18
N THR A 654 -27.74 -19.14 0.57
CA THR A 654 -26.77 -18.23 1.19
C THR A 654 -26.63 -18.55 2.67
N VAL A 655 -25.38 -18.70 3.13
CA VAL A 655 -25.06 -18.76 4.56
C VAL A 655 -24.97 -17.35 5.11
N ILE A 656 -24.12 -16.51 4.51
CA ILE A 656 -23.90 -15.11 4.92
C ILE A 656 -23.24 -14.32 3.77
N GLY A 657 -23.65 -13.07 3.56
CA GLY A 657 -23.01 -12.15 2.60
C GLY A 657 -22.07 -11.15 3.26
N GLY A 658 -21.08 -10.65 2.53
CA GLY A 658 -20.17 -9.58 2.97
C GLY A 658 -19.15 -10.00 4.01
N VAL A 659 -18.53 -11.16 3.81
CA VAL A 659 -17.45 -11.67 4.66
C VAL A 659 -16.09 -11.38 4.02
N ASN A 660 -15.10 -11.05 4.84
CA ASN A 660 -13.72 -10.82 4.41
C ASN A 660 -12.83 -12.06 4.58
N GLY A 661 -13.30 -13.04 5.37
CA GLY A 661 -12.61 -14.33 5.56
C GLY A 661 -13.43 -15.27 6.43
N VAL A 662 -13.19 -16.58 6.29
CA VAL A 662 -13.90 -17.64 6.99
C VAL A 662 -12.97 -18.78 7.41
N SER A 663 -13.29 -19.47 8.52
CA SER A 663 -12.60 -20.70 8.95
C SER A 663 -13.61 -21.68 9.54
N PHE A 664 -13.57 -22.94 9.11
CA PHE A 664 -14.51 -23.99 9.53
C PHE A 664 -13.96 -24.79 10.70
N SER A 665 -14.86 -25.31 11.54
CA SER A 665 -14.51 -26.36 12.49
C SER A 665 -14.20 -27.65 11.73
N PHE A 666 -13.34 -28.50 12.29
CA PHE A 666 -12.98 -29.78 11.65
C PHE A 666 -14.20 -30.66 11.34
N ASP A 667 -15.22 -30.63 12.20
CA ASP A 667 -16.48 -31.34 11.98
C ASP A 667 -17.49 -30.59 11.07
N VAL A 668 -17.10 -29.46 10.49
CA VAL A 668 -17.85 -28.61 9.56
C VAL A 668 -19.20 -28.12 10.11
N LYS A 669 -19.40 -28.11 11.44
CA LYS A 669 -20.66 -27.63 12.06
C LYS A 669 -20.66 -26.15 12.40
N LYS A 670 -19.48 -25.53 12.51
CA LYS A 670 -19.28 -24.15 12.95
C LYS A 670 -18.36 -23.40 11.99
N ILE A 671 -18.59 -22.11 11.87
CA ILE A 671 -17.81 -21.21 11.02
C ILE A 671 -17.43 -19.97 11.81
N LEU A 672 -16.14 -19.65 11.85
CA LEU A 672 -15.63 -18.35 12.27
C LEU A 672 -15.67 -17.44 11.05
N VAL A 673 -16.37 -16.31 11.16
CA VAL A 673 -16.50 -15.32 10.08
C VAL A 673 -15.91 -13.98 10.49
N GLN A 674 -15.16 -13.35 9.58
CA GLN A 674 -14.70 -11.97 9.70
C GLN A 674 -15.64 -11.06 8.87
N GLN A 675 -16.29 -10.10 9.52
CA GLN A 675 -17.22 -9.18 8.87
C GLN A 675 -17.33 -7.87 9.64
N GLY A 676 -17.30 -6.73 8.95
CA GLY A 676 -17.57 -5.41 9.55
C GLY A 676 -16.61 -5.04 10.67
N GLY A 677 -15.32 -5.37 10.54
CA GLY A 677 -14.27 -5.07 11.52
C GLY A 677 -14.22 -5.99 12.75
N GLY A 678 -14.98 -7.09 12.77
CA GLY A 678 -14.95 -8.03 13.90
C GLY A 678 -15.26 -9.48 13.51
N TYR A 679 -15.31 -10.35 14.52
CA TYR A 679 -15.40 -11.80 14.35
C TYR A 679 -16.65 -12.39 15.04
N ALA A 680 -17.23 -13.44 14.47
CA ALA A 680 -18.33 -14.18 15.06
C ALA A 680 -18.23 -15.68 14.73
N ILE A 681 -18.72 -16.55 15.62
CA ILE A 681 -18.86 -17.98 15.35
C ILE A 681 -20.33 -18.29 15.09
N ILE A 682 -20.64 -18.75 13.89
CA ILE A 682 -22.00 -19.09 13.42
C ILE A 682 -22.15 -20.60 13.20
N ASP A 683 -23.39 -21.07 13.05
CA ASP A 683 -23.66 -22.43 12.59
C ASP A 683 -23.35 -22.54 11.09
N ALA A 684 -22.83 -23.68 10.66
CA ALA A 684 -22.66 -24.00 9.24
C ALA A 684 -24.00 -24.39 8.62
N LYS A 685 -24.89 -23.41 8.43
CA LYS A 685 -26.21 -23.60 7.82
C LYS A 685 -26.68 -22.31 7.14
N PRO A 686 -27.73 -22.33 6.31
CA PRO A 686 -28.27 -21.12 5.66
C PRO A 686 -28.71 -20.00 6.61
N ASP A 687 -28.85 -18.80 6.06
CA ASP A 687 -29.53 -17.63 6.66
C ASP A 687 -28.95 -17.18 8.02
N GLN A 688 -27.63 -17.20 8.15
CA GLN A 688 -26.95 -16.80 9.38
C GLN A 688 -26.78 -15.28 9.48
N LYS A 689 -26.71 -14.82 10.73
CA LYS A 689 -26.39 -13.45 11.09
C LYS A 689 -25.31 -13.48 12.18
N PRO A 690 -24.29 -12.59 12.14
CA PRO A 690 -23.26 -12.57 13.16
C PRO A 690 -23.72 -11.73 14.37
N THR A 691 -24.81 -12.13 15.01
CA THR A 691 -25.36 -11.42 16.18
C THR A 691 -24.51 -11.63 17.44
N ASP A 692 -23.95 -12.83 17.59
CA ASP A 692 -23.11 -13.21 18.73
C ASP A 692 -21.63 -12.99 18.38
N ARG A 693 -21.19 -11.73 18.44
CA ARG A 693 -19.79 -11.34 18.18
C ARG A 693 -18.86 -11.87 19.26
N LEU A 694 -17.65 -12.29 18.88
CA LEU A 694 -16.61 -12.65 19.84
C LEU A 694 -16.19 -11.40 20.63
N ASN A 695 -16.12 -11.52 21.95
CA ASN A 695 -15.59 -10.46 22.80
C ASN A 695 -14.06 -10.51 22.78
N LEU A 696 -13.44 -9.54 22.09
CA LEU A 696 -11.99 -9.42 21.97
C LEU A 696 -11.39 -8.39 22.94
N ALA A 697 -12.20 -7.78 23.84
CA ALA A 697 -11.75 -6.70 24.72
C ALA A 697 -10.61 -7.10 25.66
N GLU A 698 -10.52 -8.40 26.02
CA GLU A 698 -9.47 -8.95 26.88
C GLU A 698 -8.37 -9.68 26.10
N MET A 699 -8.29 -9.52 24.77
CA MET A 699 -7.17 -10.01 23.98
C MET A 699 -5.98 -9.06 24.15
N LYS A 700 -5.43 -9.08 25.37
CA LYS A 700 -4.38 -8.19 25.82
C LYS A 700 -3.06 -8.93 25.95
N MET A 701 -1.97 -8.23 25.63
CA MET A 701 -0.60 -8.67 25.91
C MET A 701 0.22 -7.52 26.48
N THR A 702 1.37 -7.87 27.05
CA THR A 702 2.40 -6.86 27.34
C THR A 702 3.12 -6.59 26.02
N VAL A 703 2.87 -5.42 25.45
CA VAL A 703 3.63 -4.90 24.33
C VAL A 703 4.92 -4.33 24.89
N ASP A 704 6.06 -4.85 24.47
CA ASP A 704 7.39 -4.39 24.89
C ASP A 704 8.19 -3.95 23.67
N PRO A 705 8.14 -2.66 23.31
CA PRO A 705 8.81 -2.14 22.12
C PRO A 705 10.32 -2.40 22.12
N ARG A 706 10.97 -2.45 23.30
CA ARG A 706 12.42 -2.70 23.38
C ARG A 706 12.78 -4.16 23.05
N ALA A 707 11.85 -5.08 23.23
CA ALA A 707 11.98 -6.46 22.78
C ALA A 707 11.48 -6.64 21.33
N GLU A 708 10.38 -5.98 20.96
CA GLU A 708 9.71 -6.14 19.65
C GLU A 708 10.46 -5.45 18.50
N TRP A 709 11.03 -4.25 18.68
CA TRP A 709 11.67 -3.52 17.58
C TRP A 709 12.86 -4.26 16.93
N PRO A 710 13.74 -4.95 17.68
CA PRO A 710 14.77 -5.82 17.09
C PRO A 710 14.21 -6.98 16.25
N GLU A 711 13.07 -7.56 16.66
CA GLU A 711 12.36 -8.58 15.88
C GLU A 711 11.81 -7.97 14.59
N ILE A 712 11.04 -6.88 14.70
CA ILE A 712 10.44 -6.19 13.55
C ILE A 712 11.50 -5.77 12.52
N TYR A 713 12.64 -5.25 12.99
CA TYR A 713 13.79 -4.92 12.14
C TYR A 713 14.35 -6.15 11.43
N THR A 714 14.54 -7.24 12.18
CA THR A 714 15.05 -8.51 11.64
C THR A 714 14.07 -9.14 10.65
N ASP A 715 12.77 -9.03 10.91
CA ASP A 715 11.73 -9.59 10.06
C ASP A 715 11.59 -8.78 8.77
N ALA A 716 11.70 -7.45 8.84
CA ALA A 716 11.83 -6.62 7.64
C ALA A 716 13.05 -7.03 6.80
N TRP A 717 14.21 -7.25 7.43
CA TRP A 717 15.42 -7.74 6.74
C TRP A 717 15.21 -9.12 6.08
N ARG A 718 14.50 -10.01 6.78
CA ARG A 718 14.17 -11.37 6.34
C ARG A 718 13.19 -11.37 5.17
N ILE A 719 12.10 -10.60 5.26
CA ILE A 719 11.12 -10.42 4.18
C ILE A 719 11.82 -9.88 2.93
N THR A 720 12.69 -8.87 3.09
CA THR A 720 13.47 -8.37 1.96
C THR A 720 14.38 -9.43 1.35
N ARG A 721 15.07 -10.24 2.16
CA ARG A 721 15.91 -11.35 1.65
C ARG A 721 15.09 -12.37 0.86
N ASP A 722 13.93 -12.74 1.38
CA ASP A 722 13.18 -13.91 0.92
C ASP A 722 12.28 -13.62 -0.29
N PHE A 723 11.91 -12.35 -0.49
CA PHE A 723 10.99 -11.93 -1.55
C PHE A 723 11.62 -11.02 -2.61
N PHE A 724 12.87 -10.56 -2.44
CA PHE A 724 13.51 -9.71 -3.45
C PHE A 724 13.81 -10.51 -4.73
N TYR A 725 13.49 -9.91 -5.88
CA TYR A 725 13.53 -10.60 -7.18
C TYR A 725 14.93 -11.14 -7.56
N ASP A 726 16.01 -10.46 -7.14
CA ASP A 726 17.39 -10.91 -7.35
C ASP A 726 17.91 -11.63 -6.10
N PRO A 727 18.08 -12.96 -6.13
CA PRO A 727 18.58 -13.72 -4.97
C PRO A 727 20.02 -13.34 -4.57
N ASN A 728 20.77 -12.63 -5.42
CA ASN A 728 22.08 -12.09 -5.09
C ASN A 728 22.03 -10.68 -4.46
N MET A 729 20.82 -10.14 -4.19
CA MET A 729 20.62 -8.84 -3.53
C MET A 729 21.36 -7.68 -4.22
N HIS A 730 21.40 -7.66 -5.55
CA HIS A 730 22.22 -6.72 -6.35
C HIS A 730 23.72 -6.72 -6.01
N GLY A 731 24.23 -7.81 -5.43
CA GLY A 731 25.61 -7.94 -4.96
C GLY A 731 25.89 -7.24 -3.63
N VAL A 732 24.85 -6.79 -2.92
CA VAL A 732 24.97 -6.22 -1.57
C VAL A 732 25.22 -7.34 -0.55
N ASP A 733 26.19 -7.17 0.34
CA ASP A 733 26.37 -8.05 1.51
C ASP A 733 25.23 -7.81 2.50
N TRP A 734 24.13 -8.52 2.28
CA TRP A 734 22.89 -8.31 3.03
C TRP A 734 23.04 -8.64 4.52
N ALA A 735 23.90 -9.59 4.88
CA ALA A 735 24.18 -9.91 6.28
C ALA A 735 24.92 -8.75 6.97
N MET A 736 25.91 -8.17 6.31
CA MET A 736 26.62 -6.99 6.83
C MET A 736 25.68 -5.78 6.97
N ILE A 737 24.76 -5.57 6.03
CA ILE A 737 23.77 -4.49 6.11
C ILE A 737 22.87 -4.64 7.34
N LYS A 738 22.46 -5.86 7.71
CA LYS A 738 21.72 -6.13 8.96
C LYS A 738 22.47 -5.64 10.19
N GLU A 739 23.75 -5.99 10.29
CA GLU A 739 24.58 -5.63 11.46
C GLU A 739 24.85 -4.12 11.51
N ARG A 740 25.13 -3.51 10.35
CA ARG A 740 25.47 -2.08 10.23
C ARG A 740 24.34 -1.18 10.72
N TYR A 741 23.11 -1.44 10.29
CA TYR A 741 21.95 -0.64 10.70
C TYR A 741 21.40 -1.12 12.04
N GLY A 742 21.39 -2.43 12.31
CA GLY A 742 21.00 -3.00 13.61
C GLY A 742 21.77 -2.43 14.81
N ALA A 743 23.00 -1.93 14.61
CA ALA A 743 23.77 -1.22 15.64
C ALA A 743 23.08 0.04 16.22
N MET A 744 22.03 0.57 15.58
CA MET A 744 21.26 1.72 16.06
C MET A 744 19.99 1.34 16.84
N LEU A 745 19.61 0.05 16.87
CA LEU A 745 18.41 -0.43 17.61
C LEU A 745 18.38 -0.02 19.09
N PRO A 746 19.51 0.01 19.84
CA PRO A 746 19.49 0.47 21.22
C PRO A 746 19.03 1.93 21.40
N ASP A 747 19.19 2.77 20.38
CA ASP A 747 18.85 4.19 20.42
C ASP A 747 17.43 4.50 19.88
N VAL A 748 16.77 3.52 19.25
CA VAL A 748 15.37 3.65 18.82
C VAL A 748 14.51 3.95 20.04
N ALA A 749 13.72 5.02 19.98
CA ALA A 749 12.87 5.47 21.08
C ALA A 749 11.43 5.77 20.65
N HIS A 750 11.17 5.79 19.35
CA HIS A 750 9.86 5.95 18.73
C HIS A 750 9.70 5.02 17.52
N ARG A 751 8.46 4.66 17.16
CA ARG A 751 8.19 3.76 16.03
C ARG A 751 8.65 4.32 14.67
N ASP A 752 8.71 5.64 14.56
CA ASP A 752 9.25 6.34 13.40
C ASP A 752 10.75 6.14 13.23
N ASP A 753 11.52 6.12 14.33
CA ASP A 753 12.95 5.85 14.30
C ASP A 753 13.22 4.45 13.74
N LEU A 754 12.40 3.46 14.13
CA LEU A 754 12.47 2.10 13.57
C LEU A 754 12.10 2.09 12.09
N ASN A 755 11.06 2.82 11.70
CA ASN A 755 10.71 2.94 10.29
C ASN A 755 11.85 3.60 9.50
N TYR A 756 12.53 4.61 10.04
CA TYR A 756 13.68 5.25 9.41
C TYR A 756 14.79 4.22 9.22
N LEU A 757 15.10 3.44 10.25
CA LEU A 757 16.13 2.42 10.20
C LEU A 757 15.85 1.33 9.16
N ILE A 758 14.61 0.83 9.11
CA ILE A 758 14.17 -0.13 8.08
C ILE A 758 14.31 0.47 6.69
N GLY A 759 13.92 1.75 6.52
CA GLY A 759 14.03 2.45 5.25
C GLY A 759 15.47 2.57 4.76
N GLU A 760 16.39 3.00 5.62
CA GLU A 760 17.81 3.11 5.29
C GLU A 760 18.43 1.75 4.93
N MET A 761 18.02 0.68 5.63
CA MET A 761 18.47 -0.68 5.38
C MET A 761 18.04 -1.18 3.98
N ILE A 762 16.75 -1.10 3.65
CA ILE A 762 16.25 -1.60 2.35
C ILE A 762 16.72 -0.73 1.18
N ALA A 763 17.00 0.55 1.42
CA ALA A 763 17.48 1.47 0.40
C ALA A 763 18.87 1.11 -0.16
N GLU A 764 19.66 0.33 0.59
CA GLU A 764 20.98 -0.14 0.15
C GLU A 764 20.93 -1.00 -1.11
N LEU A 765 19.80 -1.66 -1.38
CA LEU A 765 19.59 -2.46 -2.58
C LEU A 765 19.56 -1.62 -3.85
N ASN A 766 19.41 -0.30 -3.78
CA ASN A 766 19.33 0.58 -4.94
C ASN A 766 18.26 0.08 -5.94
N SER A 767 17.03 -0.07 -5.45
CA SER A 767 15.92 -0.67 -6.16
C SER A 767 14.67 0.19 -6.04
N SER A 768 13.95 0.38 -7.13
CA SER A 768 12.57 0.87 -7.08
C SER A 768 11.67 -0.10 -6.31
N HIS A 769 10.46 0.37 -5.95
CA HIS A 769 9.42 -0.45 -5.32
C HIS A 769 9.84 -1.16 -4.02
N THR A 770 10.83 -0.60 -3.33
CA THR A 770 11.15 -0.92 -1.94
C THR A 770 10.57 0.17 -1.07
N TYR A 771 9.60 -0.12 -0.20
CA TYR A 771 8.90 0.87 0.62
C TYR A 771 8.76 0.38 2.06
N ARG A 772 8.51 1.32 2.99
CA ARG A 772 8.25 1.06 4.41
C ARG A 772 7.09 1.92 4.90
N GLY A 773 6.34 1.43 5.88
CA GLY A 773 5.34 2.24 6.56
C GLY A 773 4.51 1.48 7.60
N GLY A 774 3.56 2.18 8.22
CA GLY A 774 2.69 1.63 9.26
C GLY A 774 3.41 1.30 10.56
N GLY A 775 2.74 0.54 11.41
CA GLY A 775 3.22 0.18 12.74
C GLY A 775 2.45 0.87 13.88
N ASP A 776 2.83 0.55 15.11
CA ASP A 776 2.21 1.09 16.34
C ASP A 776 2.69 2.53 16.61
N TYR A 777 2.07 3.50 15.94
CA TYR A 777 2.25 4.93 16.18
C TYR A 777 1.33 5.45 17.30
N PRO A 778 1.74 6.48 18.05
CA PRO A 778 0.82 7.21 18.91
C PRO A 778 -0.36 7.78 18.10
N GLU A 779 -1.59 7.59 18.61
CA GLU A 779 -2.77 8.15 17.96
C GLU A 779 -2.88 9.66 18.20
N VAL A 780 -2.94 10.41 17.10
CA VAL A 780 -3.20 11.85 17.11
C VAL A 780 -4.56 12.14 16.44
N PRO A 781 -5.52 12.78 17.14
CA PRO A 781 -6.82 13.10 16.56
C PRO A 781 -6.69 14.04 15.35
N ARG A 782 -7.23 13.64 14.19
CA ARG A 782 -7.26 14.48 12.99
C ARG A 782 -8.39 15.50 13.01
N LEU A 783 -8.06 16.78 12.87
CA LEU A 783 -9.03 17.86 12.68
C LEU A 783 -9.31 18.08 11.18
N GLY A 784 -10.45 17.60 10.69
CA GLY A 784 -10.81 17.76 9.26
C GLY A 784 -11.09 19.21 8.87
N VAL A 785 -10.19 19.86 8.14
CA VAL A 785 -10.38 21.22 7.62
C VAL A 785 -11.20 21.18 6.32
N GLY A 786 -12.27 21.97 6.25
CA GLY A 786 -13.11 22.09 5.06
C GLY A 786 -12.51 23.00 4.00
N LEU A 787 -12.69 22.64 2.73
CA LEU A 787 -12.25 23.40 1.57
C LEU A 787 -13.44 23.80 0.70
N LEU A 788 -13.40 24.98 0.07
CA LEU A 788 -14.55 25.63 -0.57
C LEU A 788 -14.58 25.51 -2.11
N GLY A 789 -13.61 24.84 -2.70
CA GLY A 789 -13.37 24.78 -4.14
C GLY A 789 -12.79 26.08 -4.69
N CYS A 790 -11.97 26.81 -3.92
CA CYS A 790 -11.48 28.13 -4.32
C CYS A 790 -10.07 28.46 -3.83
N ASP A 791 -9.46 29.47 -4.45
CA ASP A 791 -8.29 30.17 -3.90
C ASP A 791 -8.72 31.52 -3.31
N PHE A 792 -8.05 31.94 -2.24
CA PHE A 792 -8.22 33.25 -1.61
C PHE A 792 -7.07 34.19 -1.98
N GLU A 793 -7.33 35.49 -1.93
CA GLU A 793 -6.31 36.53 -1.93
C GLU A 793 -6.60 37.55 -0.82
N LEU A 794 -5.56 38.16 -0.26
CA LEU A 794 -5.71 39.23 0.72
C LEU A 794 -5.80 40.59 0.01
N ASP A 795 -6.88 41.32 0.24
CA ASP A 795 -6.94 42.75 -0.08
C ASP A 795 -6.34 43.54 1.08
N ALA A 796 -5.04 43.84 0.98
CA ALA A 796 -4.28 44.52 2.02
C ALA A 796 -4.86 45.90 2.39
N ALA A 797 -5.53 46.59 1.46
CA ALA A 797 -6.10 47.91 1.71
C ALA A 797 -7.32 47.86 2.64
N SER A 798 -8.14 46.81 2.54
CA SER A 798 -9.32 46.62 3.38
C SER A 798 -9.09 45.65 4.56
N GLY A 799 -8.04 44.82 4.48
CA GLY A 799 -7.76 43.73 5.42
C GLY A 799 -8.73 42.55 5.30
N ARG A 800 -9.50 42.46 4.20
CA ARG A 800 -10.47 41.38 3.93
C ARG A 800 -9.93 40.41 2.87
N TYR A 801 -10.49 39.20 2.83
CA TYR A 801 -10.11 38.20 1.83
C TYR A 801 -11.11 38.18 0.67
N ARG A 802 -10.59 38.19 -0.56
CA ARG A 802 -11.36 37.99 -1.79
C ARG A 802 -11.21 36.56 -2.28
N ILE A 803 -12.22 36.10 -3.00
CA ILE A 803 -12.19 34.83 -3.72
C ILE A 803 -11.46 35.08 -5.04
N ALA A 804 -10.22 34.62 -5.16
CA ALA A 804 -9.37 34.84 -6.32
C ALA A 804 -9.73 33.93 -7.49
N ARG A 805 -10.10 32.68 -7.20
CA ARG A 805 -10.43 31.64 -8.18
C ARG A 805 -11.51 30.74 -7.64
N ILE A 806 -12.50 30.39 -8.46
CA ILE A 806 -13.43 29.29 -8.17
C ILE A 806 -13.13 28.15 -9.13
N TYR A 807 -12.76 26.98 -8.59
CA TYR A 807 -12.48 25.82 -9.42
C TYR A 807 -13.80 25.21 -9.92
N PRO A 808 -13.99 25.05 -11.24
CA PRO A 808 -15.18 24.41 -11.76
C PRO A 808 -15.24 22.96 -11.30
N GLY A 809 -16.34 22.59 -10.67
CA GLY A 809 -16.63 21.20 -10.31
C GLY A 809 -17.51 20.50 -11.33
N GLN A 810 -17.49 19.17 -11.30
CA GLN A 810 -18.51 18.34 -11.93
C GLN A 810 -19.65 18.18 -10.93
N ASN A 811 -20.61 19.11 -10.93
CA ASN A 811 -21.64 19.19 -9.87
C ASN A 811 -22.52 17.91 -9.74
N TRP A 812 -22.57 17.08 -10.77
CA TRP A 812 -23.25 15.77 -10.77
C TRP A 812 -22.45 14.65 -10.06
N ASP A 813 -21.19 14.88 -9.72
CA ASP A 813 -20.29 13.93 -9.06
C ASP A 813 -19.93 14.44 -7.65
N PRO A 814 -20.36 13.78 -6.56
CA PRO A 814 -20.05 14.19 -5.19
C PRO A 814 -18.55 14.29 -4.90
N THR A 815 -17.70 13.51 -5.56
CA THR A 815 -16.24 13.48 -5.34
C THR A 815 -15.52 14.61 -6.08
N ARG A 816 -16.20 15.26 -7.04
CA ARG A 816 -15.65 16.31 -7.92
C ARG A 816 -16.52 17.56 -7.90
N ARG A 817 -17.36 17.74 -6.88
CA ARG A 817 -18.21 18.91 -6.69
C ARG A 817 -17.44 20.02 -5.98
N GLY A 818 -17.34 21.19 -6.61
CA GLY A 818 -16.79 22.39 -5.99
C GLY A 818 -17.85 23.08 -5.13
N PRO A 819 -17.63 23.27 -3.81
CA PRO A 819 -18.64 23.86 -2.93
C PRO A 819 -19.16 25.23 -3.38
N LEU A 820 -18.28 26.13 -3.81
CA LEU A 820 -18.65 27.45 -4.34
C LEU A 820 -19.00 27.45 -5.84
N ALA A 821 -18.74 26.36 -6.57
CA ALA A 821 -19.07 26.22 -7.99
C ALA A 821 -20.50 25.72 -8.23
N GLN A 822 -21.30 25.59 -7.17
CA GLN A 822 -22.67 25.08 -7.27
C GLN A 822 -23.61 26.09 -7.95
N PRO A 823 -24.57 25.62 -8.77
CA PRO A 823 -25.51 26.51 -9.43
C PRO A 823 -26.40 27.23 -8.40
N GLY A 824 -26.65 28.52 -8.62
CA GLY A 824 -27.59 29.31 -7.83
C GLY A 824 -27.02 30.04 -6.60
N LEU A 825 -25.75 29.81 -6.22
CA LEU A 825 -25.13 30.48 -5.07
C LEU A 825 -24.85 31.98 -5.28
N LYS A 826 -24.86 32.46 -6.53
CA LYS A 826 -24.58 33.87 -6.92
C LYS A 826 -23.25 34.43 -6.39
N VAL A 827 -22.28 33.56 -6.08
CA VAL A 827 -20.89 33.95 -5.75
C VAL A 827 -20.04 33.91 -7.00
N LYS A 828 -19.14 34.88 -7.15
CA LYS A 828 -18.20 34.97 -8.27
C LYS A 828 -16.80 35.31 -7.77
N GLU A 829 -15.82 35.08 -8.64
CA GLU A 829 -14.45 35.56 -8.43
C GLU A 829 -14.46 37.09 -8.23
N GLY A 830 -13.67 37.56 -7.26
CA GLY A 830 -13.62 38.95 -6.80
C GLY A 830 -14.54 39.30 -5.62
N ASP A 831 -15.53 38.46 -5.29
CA ASP A 831 -16.35 38.66 -4.09
C ASP A 831 -15.51 38.40 -2.82
N TYR A 832 -15.90 39.03 -1.70
CA TYR A 832 -15.27 38.90 -0.39
C TYR A 832 -15.94 37.84 0.45
N LEU A 833 -15.12 37.04 1.15
CA LEU A 833 -15.58 36.19 2.25
C LEU A 833 -15.47 36.98 3.56
N LEU A 834 -16.61 37.35 4.13
CA LEU A 834 -16.70 38.23 5.30
C LEU A 834 -16.83 37.46 6.62
N ALA A 835 -17.45 36.28 6.59
CA ALA A 835 -17.58 35.42 7.78
C ALA A 835 -17.76 33.95 7.40
N VAL A 836 -17.34 33.06 8.30
CA VAL A 836 -17.52 31.60 8.23
C VAL A 836 -18.21 31.15 9.52
N ASN A 837 -19.34 30.44 9.44
CA ASN A 837 -20.14 30.07 10.62
C ASN A 837 -20.49 31.28 11.53
N GLY A 838 -20.76 32.43 10.92
CA GLY A 838 -21.04 33.68 11.63
C GLY A 838 -19.82 34.32 12.31
N GLN A 839 -18.63 33.72 12.25
CA GLN A 839 -17.40 34.32 12.76
C GLN A 839 -16.80 35.25 11.72
N PRO A 840 -16.62 36.55 12.03
CA PRO A 840 -16.02 37.51 11.10
C PRO A 840 -14.61 37.11 10.68
N LEU A 841 -14.34 37.19 9.38
CA LEU A 841 -13.04 36.90 8.79
C LEU A 841 -12.35 38.20 8.39
N LYS A 842 -11.17 38.44 8.97
CA LYS A 842 -10.29 39.58 8.69
C LYS A 842 -8.84 39.17 8.95
N HIS A 843 -7.90 39.76 8.20
CA HIS A 843 -6.47 39.62 8.49
C HIS A 843 -6.14 40.06 9.93
N PRO A 844 -5.26 39.35 10.67
CA PRO A 844 -4.40 38.23 10.25
C PRO A 844 -5.01 36.83 10.42
N THR A 845 -6.31 36.69 10.70
CA THR A 845 -6.92 35.36 10.81
C THR A 845 -6.83 34.62 9.48
N ASN A 846 -6.23 33.43 9.48
CA ASN A 846 -6.15 32.59 8.30
C ASN A 846 -7.55 32.05 7.93
N PRO A 847 -8.01 32.16 6.67
CA PRO A 847 -9.33 31.67 6.27
C PRO A 847 -9.59 30.19 6.61
N TYR A 848 -8.56 29.34 6.45
CA TYR A 848 -8.67 27.91 6.73
C TYR A 848 -8.79 27.59 8.22
N ALA A 849 -8.32 28.48 9.11
CA ALA A 849 -8.50 28.30 10.55
C ALA A 849 -9.98 28.32 10.95
N LEU A 850 -10.81 29.16 10.31
CA LEU A 850 -12.26 29.18 10.54
C LEU A 850 -13.01 28.02 9.86
N LEU A 851 -12.33 27.30 8.95
CA LEU A 851 -12.86 26.11 8.28
C LEU A 851 -12.43 24.80 8.96
N ALA A 852 -11.70 24.88 10.06
CA ALA A 852 -11.35 23.73 10.88
C ALA A 852 -12.59 22.98 11.37
N ASN A 853 -12.57 21.65 11.28
CA ASN A 853 -13.68 20.75 11.66
C ASN A 853 -14.99 20.97 10.87
N THR A 854 -14.94 21.57 9.67
CA THR A 854 -16.12 21.83 8.82
C THR A 854 -16.29 20.89 7.63
N ALA A 855 -15.28 20.05 7.33
CA ALA A 855 -15.34 19.12 6.20
C ALA A 855 -16.58 18.21 6.27
N GLY A 856 -17.36 18.15 5.18
CA GLY A 856 -18.58 17.34 5.09
C GLY A 856 -19.78 17.89 5.88
N LYS A 857 -19.68 19.06 6.51
CA LYS A 857 -20.76 19.67 7.30
C LYS A 857 -21.31 20.90 6.58
N ALA A 858 -22.63 21.07 6.58
CA ALA A 858 -23.25 22.28 6.03
C ALA A 858 -22.92 23.49 6.93
N ILE A 859 -22.37 24.55 6.35
CA ILE A 859 -21.97 25.77 7.05
C ILE A 859 -22.49 27.02 6.31
N PRO A 860 -22.95 28.07 7.04
CA PRO A 860 -23.20 29.37 6.45
C PRO A 860 -21.89 30.14 6.21
N LEU A 861 -21.83 30.83 5.07
CA LEU A 861 -20.79 31.79 4.70
C LEU A 861 -21.44 33.14 4.42
N THR A 862 -20.85 34.22 4.92
CA THR A 862 -21.27 35.59 4.58
C THR A 862 -20.36 36.12 3.49
N VAL A 863 -20.93 36.51 2.36
CA VAL A 863 -20.21 36.97 1.17
C VAL A 863 -20.75 38.31 0.67
N ASN A 864 -19.89 39.12 0.03
CA ASN A 864 -20.31 40.39 -0.57
C ASN A 864 -19.39 40.80 -1.72
N ALA A 865 -19.89 41.58 -2.67
CA ALA A 865 -19.07 42.17 -3.72
C ALA A 865 -18.17 43.32 -3.22
N GLN A 866 -18.41 43.83 -2.00
CA GLN A 866 -17.66 44.91 -1.36
C GLN A 866 -17.04 44.42 -0.04
N PRO A 867 -15.95 45.05 0.45
CA PRO A 867 -15.27 44.64 1.69
C PRO A 867 -16.02 45.09 2.97
N THR A 868 -17.35 45.21 2.92
CA THR A 868 -18.21 45.72 4.00
C THR A 868 -19.37 44.78 4.25
N ASP A 869 -19.94 44.82 5.45
CA ASP A 869 -21.11 43.98 5.78
C ASP A 869 -22.42 44.52 5.14
N GLU A 870 -22.41 45.77 4.65
CA GLU A 870 -23.56 46.38 4.00
C GLU A 870 -23.86 45.71 2.65
N GLY A 871 -25.06 45.12 2.54
CA GLY A 871 -25.47 44.37 1.35
C GLY A 871 -24.90 42.94 1.28
N ALA A 872 -24.25 42.46 2.33
CA ALA A 872 -23.76 41.09 2.39
C ALA A 872 -24.91 40.07 2.33
N THR A 873 -24.64 38.93 1.70
CA THR A 873 -25.58 37.81 1.59
C THR A 873 -25.01 36.58 2.29
N GLU A 874 -25.89 35.81 2.94
CA GLU A 874 -25.52 34.51 3.51
C GLU A 874 -25.84 33.40 2.50
N ILE A 875 -24.89 32.48 2.33
CA ILE A 875 -25.05 31.26 1.55
C ILE A 875 -24.69 30.05 2.41
N VAL A 876 -25.24 28.88 2.11
CA VAL A 876 -24.90 27.63 2.80
C VAL A 876 -24.19 26.69 1.83
N VAL A 877 -23.05 26.16 2.25
CA VAL A 877 -22.26 25.19 1.47
C VAL A 877 -21.85 24.00 2.33
N THR A 878 -21.48 22.89 1.69
CA THR A 878 -20.83 21.75 2.34
C THR A 878 -19.38 21.70 1.86
N PRO A 879 -18.40 22.09 2.70
CA PRO A 879 -16.98 22.04 2.34
C PRO A 879 -16.53 20.61 2.10
N VAL A 880 -15.60 20.43 1.16
CA VAL A 880 -14.98 19.13 0.87
C VAL A 880 -13.70 18.97 1.68
N ALA A 881 -13.29 17.73 1.97
CA ALA A 881 -12.03 17.46 2.67
C ALA A 881 -10.80 17.60 1.75
N ASN A 882 -10.99 17.55 0.43
CA ASN A 882 -9.90 17.54 -0.55
C ASN A 882 -10.39 18.17 -1.88
N GLU A 883 -9.58 19.06 -2.48
CA GLU A 883 -9.85 19.73 -3.76
C GLU A 883 -8.97 19.24 -4.92
N LEU A 884 -8.09 18.25 -4.69
CA LEU A 884 -7.10 17.79 -5.67
C LEU A 884 -7.73 17.49 -7.03
N MET A 885 -8.87 16.79 -7.04
CA MET A 885 -9.55 16.43 -8.29
C MET A 885 -10.17 17.63 -9.01
N LEU A 886 -10.53 18.71 -8.30
CA LEU A 886 -10.99 19.96 -8.91
C LEU A 886 -9.83 20.66 -9.62
N ARG A 887 -8.68 20.77 -8.93
CA ARG A 887 -7.46 21.39 -9.46
C ARG A 887 -6.91 20.61 -10.65
N TYR A 888 -6.84 19.28 -10.52
CA TYR A 888 -6.44 18.36 -11.57
C TYR A 888 -7.29 18.54 -12.83
N ARG A 889 -8.63 18.51 -12.70
CA ARG A 889 -9.51 18.64 -13.86
C ARG A 889 -9.43 20.00 -14.51
N TYR A 890 -9.33 21.06 -13.72
CA TYR A 890 -9.11 22.40 -14.23
C TYR A 890 -7.83 22.49 -15.07
N TRP A 891 -6.73 21.91 -14.61
CA TRP A 891 -5.46 21.85 -15.34
C TRP A 891 -5.57 21.06 -16.65
N VAL A 892 -6.16 19.85 -16.63
CA VAL A 892 -6.35 19.05 -17.86
C VAL A 892 -7.22 19.79 -18.88
N ASP A 893 -8.30 20.43 -18.44
CA ASP A 893 -9.19 21.18 -19.32
C ASP A 893 -8.54 22.44 -19.89
N ALA A 894 -7.69 23.11 -19.12
CA ALA A 894 -6.90 24.24 -19.59
C ALA A 894 -5.92 23.82 -20.69
N ASN A 895 -5.19 22.72 -20.51
CA ASN A 895 -4.26 22.21 -21.53
C ASN A 895 -5.00 21.78 -22.80
N ARG A 896 -6.15 21.11 -22.66
CA ARG A 896 -6.99 20.75 -23.80
C ARG A 896 -7.43 21.98 -24.61
N ARG A 897 -7.87 23.06 -23.94
CA ARG A 897 -8.23 24.32 -24.61
C ARG A 897 -7.03 24.95 -25.32
N LYS A 898 -5.87 25.00 -24.67
CA LYS A 898 -4.62 25.51 -25.29
C LYS A 898 -4.29 24.76 -26.59
N VAL A 899 -4.37 23.43 -26.59
CA VAL A 899 -4.12 22.60 -27.78
C VAL A 899 -5.17 22.85 -28.86
N GLU A 900 -6.45 22.93 -28.49
CA GLU A 900 -7.53 23.21 -29.43
C GLU A 900 -7.38 24.58 -30.09
N GLU A 901 -7.12 25.63 -29.32
CA GLU A 901 -6.90 26.99 -29.82
C GLU A 901 -5.67 27.08 -30.73
N ALA A 902 -4.53 26.50 -30.32
CA ALA A 902 -3.28 26.54 -31.07
C ALA A 902 -3.33 25.75 -32.40
N THR A 903 -4.23 24.78 -32.52
CA THR A 903 -4.29 23.87 -33.67
C THR A 903 -5.55 24.04 -34.53
N GLY A 904 -6.41 24.99 -34.18
CA GLY A 904 -7.73 25.15 -34.82
C GLY A 904 -8.61 23.91 -34.64
N GLY A 905 -8.47 23.22 -33.50
CA GLY A 905 -9.22 22.01 -33.17
C GLY A 905 -8.79 20.75 -33.93
N ARG A 906 -7.64 20.76 -34.61
CA ARG A 906 -7.14 19.60 -35.38
C ARG A 906 -6.47 18.54 -34.50
N VAL A 907 -5.83 18.93 -33.41
CA VAL A 907 -5.12 18.00 -32.52
C VAL A 907 -5.97 17.73 -31.28
N GLY A 908 -6.09 16.47 -30.87
CA GLY A 908 -6.69 16.08 -29.59
C GLY A 908 -5.66 15.97 -28.48
N TYR A 909 -6.10 16.14 -27.24
CA TYR A 909 -5.27 16.08 -26.04
C TYR A 909 -5.95 15.25 -24.96
N LEU A 910 -5.24 14.25 -24.44
CA LEU A 910 -5.63 13.56 -23.22
C LEU A 910 -4.45 13.51 -22.24
N HIS A 911 -4.77 13.49 -20.95
CA HIS A 911 -3.81 13.23 -19.90
C HIS A 911 -4.18 11.95 -19.15
N MET A 912 -3.20 11.08 -18.91
CA MET A 912 -3.39 9.87 -18.10
C MET A 912 -2.60 10.00 -16.81
N ALA A 913 -3.31 10.12 -15.68
CA ALA A 913 -2.69 10.32 -14.37
C ALA A 913 -2.12 9.03 -13.73
N ALA A 914 -2.51 7.86 -14.24
CA ALA A 914 -2.07 6.53 -13.81
C ALA A 914 -2.21 5.55 -14.97
N THR A 915 -1.73 4.32 -14.82
CA THR A 915 -2.08 3.17 -15.68
C THR A 915 -3.04 2.18 -15.00
N ALA A 916 -3.40 2.44 -13.73
CA ALA A 916 -4.49 1.77 -13.02
C ALA A 916 -5.83 2.51 -13.20
N GLU A 917 -6.78 2.34 -12.28
CA GLU A 917 -8.18 2.79 -12.39
C GLU A 917 -8.35 4.28 -12.77
N PRO A 918 -7.64 5.25 -12.15
CA PRO A 918 -7.75 6.66 -12.55
C PRO A 918 -7.32 6.90 -14.02
N GLY A 919 -6.38 6.09 -14.50
CA GLY A 919 -5.91 6.05 -15.88
C GLY A 919 -6.92 5.46 -16.84
N VAL A 920 -7.54 4.33 -16.48
CA VAL A 920 -8.61 3.69 -17.25
C VAL A 920 -9.79 4.65 -17.41
N GLU A 921 -10.28 5.23 -16.32
CA GLU A 921 -11.36 6.22 -16.36
C GLU A 921 -10.98 7.44 -17.23
N GLY A 922 -9.76 7.94 -17.04
CA GLY A 922 -9.28 9.12 -17.75
C GLY A 922 -9.13 8.92 -19.25
N PHE A 923 -8.50 7.81 -19.64
CA PHE A 923 -8.36 7.41 -21.03
C PHE A 923 -9.73 7.23 -21.68
N SER A 924 -10.65 6.47 -21.07
CA SER A 924 -11.99 6.28 -21.63
C SER A 924 -12.77 7.59 -21.77
N ARG A 925 -12.69 8.49 -20.78
CA ARG A 925 -13.38 9.78 -20.86
C ARG A 925 -12.82 10.68 -21.97
N ASP A 926 -11.50 10.75 -22.11
CA ASP A 926 -10.84 11.79 -22.91
C ASP A 926 -10.43 11.29 -24.32
N PHE A 927 -10.21 9.98 -24.53
CA PHE A 927 -9.81 9.39 -25.82
C PHE A 927 -10.96 9.30 -26.83
N TYR A 928 -12.07 8.62 -26.48
CA TYR A 928 -13.15 8.34 -27.44
C TYR A 928 -13.79 9.60 -28.05
N PRO A 929 -14.03 10.70 -27.31
CA PRO A 929 -14.55 11.94 -27.89
C PRO A 929 -13.58 12.61 -28.89
N GLN A 930 -12.29 12.27 -28.85
CA GLN A 930 -11.25 12.90 -29.64
C GLN A 930 -10.68 12.01 -30.75
N VAL A 931 -11.23 10.80 -30.93
CA VAL A 931 -10.70 9.77 -31.84
C VAL A 931 -10.69 10.19 -33.32
N ARG A 932 -11.50 11.20 -33.70
CA ARG A 932 -11.59 11.75 -35.06
C ARG A 932 -10.71 12.99 -35.29
N LYS A 933 -9.94 13.43 -34.30
CA LYS A 933 -8.95 14.50 -34.47
C LYS A 933 -7.87 14.03 -35.45
N ASP A 934 -7.21 14.95 -36.13
CA ASP A 934 -6.19 14.65 -37.15
C ASP A 934 -4.93 14.04 -36.53
N ALA A 935 -4.64 14.37 -35.27
CA ALA A 935 -3.52 13.89 -34.48
C ALA A 935 -3.87 13.87 -32.98
N LEU A 936 -3.07 13.18 -32.16
CA LEU A 936 -3.25 13.09 -30.70
C LEU A 936 -1.98 13.37 -29.91
N ILE A 937 -2.14 14.13 -28.82
CA ILE A 937 -1.17 14.25 -27.72
C ILE A 937 -1.65 13.35 -26.57
N ILE A 938 -0.78 12.44 -26.14
CA ILE A 938 -0.98 11.58 -24.97
C ILE A 938 -0.03 12.08 -23.88
N ASP A 939 -0.56 12.81 -22.91
CA ASP A 939 0.24 13.39 -21.83
C ASP A 939 0.32 12.44 -20.63
N LEU A 940 1.52 11.94 -20.35
CA LEU A 940 1.84 11.09 -19.20
C LEU A 940 2.74 11.79 -18.18
N ARG A 941 2.99 13.10 -18.31
CA ARG A 941 3.70 13.85 -17.28
C ARG A 941 2.98 13.62 -15.94
N TYR A 942 3.72 13.36 -14.86
CA TYR A 942 3.14 13.06 -13.54
C TYR A 942 2.34 11.74 -13.44
N ASN A 943 2.40 10.85 -14.44
CA ASN A 943 1.71 9.56 -14.40
C ASN A 943 2.23 8.66 -13.26
N SER A 944 1.29 8.14 -12.47
CA SER A 944 1.60 7.46 -11.24
C SER A 944 1.99 5.98 -11.33
N GLY A 945 1.85 5.38 -12.50
CA GLY A 945 1.96 3.94 -12.67
C GLY A 945 0.68 3.20 -12.29
N GLY A 946 0.81 1.92 -11.95
CA GLY A 946 -0.31 1.00 -11.83
C GLY A 946 -0.01 -0.29 -12.58
N HIS A 947 -0.88 -0.66 -13.51
CA HIS A 947 -0.70 -1.87 -14.32
C HIS A 947 0.23 -1.65 -15.52
N ILE A 948 0.71 -2.76 -16.08
CA ILE A 948 1.37 -2.79 -17.38
C ILE A 948 0.36 -2.30 -18.46
N PRO A 949 0.77 -1.42 -19.39
CA PRO A 949 -0.17 -0.67 -20.23
C PRO A 949 -0.58 -1.37 -21.55
N ASP A 950 -0.59 -2.69 -21.58
CA ASP A 950 -0.91 -3.51 -22.77
C ASP A 950 -2.29 -3.18 -23.37
N MET A 951 -3.28 -2.97 -22.50
CA MET A 951 -4.64 -2.63 -22.89
C MET A 951 -4.73 -1.28 -23.61
N TYR A 952 -3.85 -0.33 -23.27
CA TYR A 952 -3.79 0.97 -23.94
C TYR A 952 -3.06 0.86 -25.28
N MET A 953 -1.94 0.12 -25.30
CA MET A 953 -1.17 -0.13 -26.52
C MET A 953 -2.05 -0.77 -27.61
N SER A 954 -2.85 -1.78 -27.26
CA SER A 954 -3.74 -2.45 -28.21
C SER A 954 -4.79 -1.52 -28.84
N ARG A 955 -5.18 -0.44 -28.17
CA ARG A 955 -6.12 0.57 -28.69
C ARG A 955 -5.42 1.62 -29.55
N LEU A 956 -4.24 2.05 -29.13
CA LEU A 956 -3.45 3.07 -29.83
C LEU A 956 -2.81 2.54 -31.12
N ASP A 957 -2.52 1.25 -31.20
CA ASP A 957 -1.93 0.58 -32.38
C ASP A 957 -2.96 0.09 -33.41
N ARG A 958 -4.27 0.32 -33.18
CA ARG A 958 -5.30 -0.08 -34.15
C ARG A 958 -5.07 0.57 -35.51
N LYS A 959 -5.24 -0.22 -36.58
CA LYS A 959 -5.14 0.24 -37.96
C LYS A 959 -6.51 0.17 -38.66
N PRO A 960 -6.83 1.09 -39.58
CA PRO A 960 -8.04 0.98 -40.40
C PRO A 960 -7.98 -0.29 -41.26
N LEU A 961 -8.91 -1.22 -41.04
CA LEU A 961 -9.02 -2.46 -41.81
C LEU A 961 -10.16 -2.38 -42.84
N GLY A 962 -11.20 -1.58 -42.57
CA GLY A 962 -12.34 -1.43 -43.46
C GLY A 962 -13.28 -0.30 -43.04
N LEU A 963 -14.33 -0.11 -43.84
CA LEU A 963 -15.34 0.93 -43.64
C LEU A 963 -16.74 0.33 -43.70
N TRP A 964 -17.59 0.73 -42.75
CA TRP A 964 -19.02 0.45 -42.76
C TRP A 964 -19.79 1.73 -43.03
N ALA A 965 -20.48 1.82 -44.15
CA ALA A 965 -21.33 2.95 -44.49
C ALA A 965 -22.80 2.54 -44.39
N THR A 966 -23.62 3.37 -43.75
CA THR A 966 -25.08 3.25 -43.86
C THR A 966 -25.60 4.16 -44.97
N ARG A 967 -26.89 4.04 -45.32
CA ARG A 967 -27.49 4.83 -46.41
C ARG A 967 -27.37 6.35 -46.22
N TYR A 968 -27.35 6.83 -44.98
CA TYR A 968 -27.50 8.26 -44.66
C TYR A 968 -26.44 8.80 -43.70
N THR A 969 -25.41 8.02 -43.34
CA THR A 969 -24.35 8.45 -42.42
C THR A 969 -22.98 8.32 -43.07
N ASP A 970 -22.01 9.08 -42.54
CA ASP A 970 -20.61 8.89 -42.89
C ASP A 970 -20.15 7.46 -42.54
N PRO A 971 -19.15 6.92 -43.27
CA PRO A 971 -18.59 5.62 -42.97
C PRO A 971 -17.93 5.58 -41.58
N THR A 972 -18.10 4.46 -40.90
CA THR A 972 -17.40 4.14 -39.65
C THR A 972 -16.18 3.28 -39.98
N VAL A 973 -15.03 3.67 -39.43
CA VAL A 973 -13.79 2.88 -39.53
C VAL A 973 -13.87 1.66 -38.65
N ILE A 974 -13.41 0.51 -39.16
CA ILE A 974 -13.31 -0.75 -38.42
C ILE A 974 -11.83 -1.14 -38.26
N PRO A 975 -11.36 -1.47 -37.04
CA PRO A 975 -12.11 -1.48 -35.78
C PRO A 975 -12.66 -0.10 -35.38
N ALA A 976 -13.80 -0.07 -34.69
CA ALA A 976 -14.38 1.18 -34.19
C ALA A 976 -13.39 1.90 -33.24
N ALA A 977 -13.52 3.22 -33.12
CA ALA A 977 -12.63 4.05 -32.33
C ALA A 977 -11.12 3.90 -32.70
N THR A 978 -10.82 3.72 -33.99
CA THR A 978 -9.44 3.72 -34.49
C THR A 978 -8.97 5.15 -34.78
N HIS A 979 -7.94 5.62 -34.07
CA HIS A 979 -7.22 6.85 -34.41
C HIS A 979 -5.93 6.52 -35.20
N TYR A 980 -5.90 6.93 -36.46
CA TYR A 980 -4.85 6.59 -37.42
C TYR A 980 -4.00 7.79 -37.86
N GLY A 981 -4.14 8.95 -37.20
CA GLY A 981 -3.24 10.09 -37.34
C GLY A 981 -1.93 9.95 -36.56
N PRO A 982 -0.97 10.88 -36.76
CA PRO A 982 0.26 10.95 -35.97
C PRO A 982 -0.05 11.19 -34.49
N LYS A 983 0.87 10.73 -33.64
CA LYS A 983 0.73 10.78 -32.18
C LYS A 983 2.06 11.21 -31.57
N VAL A 984 1.98 11.89 -30.43
CA VAL A 984 3.13 12.11 -29.55
C VAL A 984 2.76 11.74 -28.13
N CYS A 985 3.75 11.26 -27.38
CA CYS A 985 3.65 10.99 -25.96
C CYS A 985 4.47 12.03 -25.19
N LEU A 986 3.89 12.66 -24.17
CA LEU A 986 4.63 13.50 -23.23
C LEU A 986 4.96 12.71 -21.97
N ALA A 987 6.17 12.86 -21.44
CA ALA A 987 6.55 12.28 -20.15
C ALA A 987 7.57 13.17 -19.42
N ASN A 988 7.67 13.01 -18.11
CA ASN A 988 8.69 13.70 -17.31
C ASN A 988 9.20 12.80 -16.18
N GLY A 989 10.13 13.31 -15.36
CA GLY A 989 10.66 12.57 -14.21
C GLY A 989 9.60 11.99 -13.28
N TYR A 990 8.41 12.59 -13.18
CA TYR A 990 7.32 12.09 -12.33
C TYR A 990 6.51 10.94 -12.94
N SER A 991 6.69 10.62 -14.24
CA SER A 991 6.12 9.44 -14.89
C SER A 991 6.88 8.19 -14.43
N GLY A 992 6.22 7.22 -13.78
CA GLY A 992 6.93 6.06 -13.22
C GLY A 992 6.15 4.73 -13.18
N SER A 993 6.84 3.60 -13.04
CA SER A 993 6.25 2.24 -12.99
C SER A 993 5.50 1.90 -14.27
N GLY A 994 4.19 1.67 -14.24
CA GLY A 994 3.39 1.60 -15.48
C GLY A 994 3.54 2.85 -16.37
N GLY A 995 3.86 4.01 -15.78
CA GLY A 995 4.22 5.26 -16.47
C GLY A 995 5.64 5.33 -17.02
N ASP A 996 6.52 4.38 -16.68
CA ASP A 996 7.77 4.07 -17.40
C ASP A 996 7.50 3.09 -18.55
N ALA A 997 6.72 2.04 -18.28
CA ALA A 997 6.37 1.01 -19.26
C ALA A 997 5.62 1.59 -20.47
N PHE A 998 4.73 2.57 -20.25
CA PHE A 998 3.91 3.13 -21.32
C PHE A 998 4.78 3.88 -22.35
N PRO A 999 5.61 4.88 -21.99
CA PRO A 999 6.55 5.50 -22.92
C PRO A 999 7.49 4.49 -23.60
N TYR A 1000 7.97 3.48 -22.86
CA TYR A 1000 8.83 2.43 -23.41
C TYR A 1000 8.11 1.64 -24.52
N PHE A 1001 6.89 1.12 -24.25
CA PHE A 1001 6.10 0.38 -25.25
C PHE A 1001 5.62 1.27 -26.40
N PHE A 1002 5.25 2.52 -26.11
CA PHE A 1002 4.84 3.47 -27.15
C PHE A 1002 5.95 3.67 -28.20
N ARG A 1003 7.20 3.79 -27.73
CA ARG A 1003 8.38 3.87 -28.61
C ARG A 1003 8.68 2.55 -29.31
N LYS A 1004 8.71 1.43 -28.58
CA LYS A 1004 9.03 0.10 -29.14
C LYS A 1004 8.02 -0.32 -30.22
N SER A 1005 6.75 0.07 -30.09
CA SER A 1005 5.69 -0.17 -31.08
C SER A 1005 5.67 0.84 -32.24
N GLY A 1006 6.52 1.87 -32.22
CA GLY A 1006 6.61 2.88 -33.29
C GLY A 1006 5.36 3.76 -33.42
N LEU A 1007 4.63 4.01 -32.31
CA LEU A 1007 3.36 4.75 -32.33
C LEU A 1007 3.53 6.26 -32.54
N GLY A 1008 4.70 6.80 -32.22
CA GLY A 1008 5.00 8.23 -32.30
C GLY A 1008 6.28 8.59 -31.56
N LYS A 1009 6.53 9.89 -31.43
CA LYS A 1009 7.69 10.42 -30.69
C LYS A 1009 7.36 10.61 -29.21
N LEU A 1010 8.35 10.34 -28.36
CA LEU A 1010 8.35 10.70 -26.95
C LEU A 1010 9.02 12.07 -26.75
N ILE A 1011 8.35 12.98 -26.05
CA ILE A 1011 8.81 14.37 -25.81
C ILE A 1011 8.79 14.64 -24.30
N GLY A 1012 9.78 15.37 -23.79
CA GLY A 1012 9.80 15.85 -22.40
C GLY A 1012 11.13 15.56 -21.72
N THR A 1013 11.11 15.02 -20.51
CA THR A 1013 12.33 14.62 -19.77
C THR A 1013 12.32 13.12 -19.47
N ARG A 1014 13.48 12.58 -19.09
CA ARG A 1014 13.62 11.17 -18.72
C ARG A 1014 12.63 10.80 -17.61
N THR A 1015 12.00 9.63 -17.73
CA THR A 1015 11.03 9.13 -16.75
C THR A 1015 11.70 8.64 -15.45
N TRP A 1016 10.91 8.32 -14.43
CA TRP A 1016 11.37 7.91 -13.10
C TRP A 1016 12.33 6.71 -13.15
N GLY A 1017 12.08 5.71 -13.98
CA GLY A 1017 12.96 4.56 -14.13
C GLY A 1017 12.84 3.53 -13.03
N GLY A 1018 11.63 3.29 -12.52
CA GLY A 1018 11.36 2.16 -11.66
C GLY A 1018 10.47 1.17 -12.38
N LEU A 1019 11.01 0.07 -12.91
CA LEU A 1019 10.25 -0.92 -13.69
C LEU A 1019 10.55 -2.36 -13.25
N ILE A 1020 10.62 -2.56 -11.95
CA ILE A 1020 10.48 -3.86 -11.29
C ILE A 1020 9.27 -3.77 -10.39
N GLY A 1021 8.47 -4.82 -10.29
CA GLY A 1021 7.15 -4.72 -9.65
C GLY A 1021 7.06 -5.43 -8.31
N LEU A 1022 5.88 -5.30 -7.70
CA LEU A 1022 5.53 -5.83 -6.38
C LEU A 1022 4.24 -6.64 -6.48
N SER A 1023 4.21 -7.82 -5.86
CA SER A 1023 3.02 -8.67 -5.72
C SER A 1023 2.53 -8.79 -4.28
N GLY A 1024 3.14 -8.01 -3.38
CA GLY A 1024 2.77 -7.92 -1.96
C GLY A 1024 3.62 -8.81 -1.06
N THR A 1025 3.74 -8.40 0.20
CA THR A 1025 4.64 -9.00 1.19
C THR A 1025 3.90 -9.17 2.53
N PRO A 1026 4.35 -10.08 3.40
CA PRO A 1026 3.76 -10.24 4.73
C PRO A 1026 3.81 -8.94 5.56
N PRO A 1027 2.78 -8.63 6.38
CA PRO A 1027 2.85 -7.52 7.32
C PRO A 1027 3.87 -7.83 8.42
N LEU A 1028 4.34 -6.82 9.15
CA LEU A 1028 5.11 -6.94 10.40
C LEU A 1028 4.16 -7.11 11.59
N MET A 1029 4.65 -7.59 12.74
CA MET A 1029 3.79 -7.94 13.89
C MET A 1029 2.89 -6.77 14.35
N ASP A 1030 3.34 -5.52 14.20
CA ASP A 1030 2.67 -4.35 14.74
C ASP A 1030 1.77 -3.60 13.72
N ASN A 1031 1.33 -4.27 12.65
CA ASN A 1031 0.69 -3.68 11.46
C ASN A 1031 1.62 -2.77 10.63
N GLY A 1032 2.92 -2.76 10.91
CA GLY A 1032 3.91 -2.22 9.97
C GLY A 1032 4.06 -3.09 8.73
N GLY A 1033 4.80 -2.60 7.75
CA GLY A 1033 5.10 -3.37 6.54
C GLY A 1033 6.31 -2.83 5.80
N VAL A 1034 6.96 -3.74 5.07
CA VAL A 1034 7.88 -3.43 3.99
C VAL A 1034 7.28 -3.93 2.69
N GLN A 1035 7.29 -3.15 1.61
CA GLN A 1035 7.00 -3.63 0.26
C GLN A 1035 8.32 -3.79 -0.47
N ILE A 1036 8.50 -4.89 -1.20
CA ILE A 1036 9.76 -5.25 -1.85
C ILE A 1036 9.46 -5.66 -3.29
N ALA A 1037 10.35 -5.30 -4.21
CA ALA A 1037 10.23 -5.70 -5.60
C ALA A 1037 10.51 -7.21 -5.74
N ASP A 1038 9.50 -7.97 -6.17
CA ASP A 1038 9.53 -9.43 -6.24
C ASP A 1038 9.52 -9.98 -7.68
N PHE A 1039 9.28 -9.13 -8.68
CA PHE A 1039 9.46 -9.47 -10.09
C PHE A 1039 10.15 -8.39 -10.92
N SER A 1040 10.75 -8.82 -12.02
CA SER A 1040 11.76 -8.05 -12.75
C SER A 1040 11.38 -7.82 -14.21
N PHE A 1041 11.83 -6.70 -14.79
CA PHE A 1041 11.71 -6.41 -16.22
C PHE A 1041 13.07 -6.51 -16.92
N TYR A 1042 13.11 -7.23 -18.04
CA TYR A 1042 14.20 -7.22 -18.99
C TYR A 1042 13.62 -7.10 -20.40
N ASN A 1043 14.39 -6.52 -21.32
CA ASN A 1043 13.94 -6.32 -22.68
C ASN A 1043 13.99 -7.61 -23.52
N THR A 1044 13.48 -7.55 -24.76
CA THR A 1044 13.44 -8.70 -25.68
C THR A 1044 14.81 -9.21 -26.11
N ASP A 1045 15.87 -8.45 -25.84
CA ASP A 1045 17.26 -8.80 -26.14
C ASP A 1045 17.95 -9.47 -24.92
N GLY A 1046 17.23 -9.64 -23.81
CA GLY A 1046 17.72 -10.26 -22.58
C GLY A 1046 18.51 -9.31 -21.67
N GLU A 1047 18.38 -8.00 -21.87
CA GLU A 1047 19.12 -6.98 -21.12
C GLU A 1047 18.24 -6.29 -20.07
N TRP A 1048 18.83 -5.98 -18.91
CA TRP A 1048 18.22 -5.10 -17.91
C TRP A 1048 18.06 -3.69 -18.47
N ASP A 1049 16.83 -3.22 -18.52
CA ASP A 1049 16.48 -1.92 -19.09
C ASP A 1049 15.49 -1.19 -18.18
N VAL A 1050 15.39 0.14 -18.34
CA VAL A 1050 14.52 1.05 -17.58
C VAL A 1050 14.83 1.19 -16.08
N GLU A 1051 14.99 0.11 -15.30
CA GLU A 1051 15.24 0.18 -13.85
C GLU A 1051 16.50 0.99 -13.52
N GLY A 1052 16.39 1.91 -12.57
CA GLY A 1052 17.43 2.84 -12.14
C GLY A 1052 17.86 3.89 -13.18
N LYS A 1053 17.27 3.87 -14.40
CA LYS A 1053 17.65 4.74 -15.52
C LYS A 1053 16.47 5.59 -16.00
N GLY A 1054 15.33 4.98 -16.32
CA GLY A 1054 14.19 5.62 -16.96
C GLY A 1054 14.23 5.57 -18.48
N VAL A 1055 13.12 5.95 -19.10
CA VAL A 1055 12.95 6.05 -20.55
C VAL A 1055 13.31 7.46 -20.98
N SER A 1056 14.38 7.60 -21.76
CA SER A 1056 14.76 8.90 -22.31
C SER A 1056 13.85 9.26 -23.50
N PRO A 1057 13.46 10.55 -23.65
CA PRO A 1057 12.62 11.01 -24.76
C PRO A 1057 13.40 11.03 -26.08
N ASP A 1058 12.67 11.01 -27.20
CA ASP A 1058 13.25 11.22 -28.53
C ASP A 1058 13.55 12.72 -28.76
N ILE A 1059 12.80 13.60 -28.09
CA ILE A 1059 13.02 15.05 -28.07
C ILE A 1059 13.02 15.51 -26.60
N GLU A 1060 14.21 15.84 -26.10
CA GLU A 1060 14.36 16.35 -24.74
C GLU A 1060 13.90 17.82 -24.66
N VAL A 1061 12.95 18.08 -23.76
CA VAL A 1061 12.37 19.39 -23.46
C VAL A 1061 12.10 19.43 -21.96
N ASP A 1062 12.74 20.37 -21.25
CA ASP A 1062 12.48 20.62 -19.84
C ASP A 1062 11.45 21.74 -19.68
N ASP A 1063 10.46 21.53 -18.81
CA ASP A 1063 9.50 22.55 -18.39
C ASP A 1063 10.20 23.49 -17.39
N ARG A 1064 11.12 24.30 -17.91
CA ARG A 1064 11.97 25.19 -17.11
C ARG A 1064 11.12 26.15 -16.26
N PRO A 1065 11.48 26.39 -14.99
CA PRO A 1065 10.69 27.22 -14.07
C PRO A 1065 10.39 28.63 -14.59
N ASP A 1066 11.39 29.31 -15.16
CA ASP A 1066 11.29 30.68 -15.67
C ASP A 1066 10.30 30.82 -16.84
N LEU A 1067 10.24 29.80 -17.70
CA LEU A 1067 9.29 29.73 -18.82
C LEU A 1067 7.87 29.42 -18.34
N VAL A 1068 7.71 28.47 -17.41
CA VAL A 1068 6.39 28.10 -16.89
C VAL A 1068 5.77 29.27 -16.12
N VAL A 1069 6.56 30.00 -15.35
CA VAL A 1069 6.12 31.21 -14.64
C VAL A 1069 5.72 32.32 -15.61
N ALA A 1070 6.41 32.44 -16.75
CA ALA A 1070 6.03 33.34 -17.83
C ALA A 1070 4.76 32.90 -18.61
N GLY A 1071 4.15 31.77 -18.24
CA GLY A 1071 2.89 31.28 -18.82
C GLY A 1071 3.03 30.23 -19.92
N HIS A 1072 4.26 29.81 -20.24
CA HIS A 1072 4.54 28.80 -21.25
C HIS A 1072 4.32 27.37 -20.72
N ASP A 1073 4.07 26.43 -21.63
CA ASP A 1073 4.17 24.99 -21.37
C ASP A 1073 5.11 24.38 -22.44
N PRO A 1074 6.44 24.40 -22.22
CA PRO A 1074 7.41 24.03 -23.24
C PRO A 1074 7.19 22.64 -23.85
N CYS A 1075 6.90 21.63 -23.04
CA CYS A 1075 6.62 20.28 -23.55
C CYS A 1075 5.36 20.25 -24.43
N LEU A 1076 4.27 20.88 -23.99
CA LEU A 1076 3.01 20.91 -24.73
C LEU A 1076 3.13 21.71 -26.03
N GLU A 1077 3.79 22.87 -25.97
CA GLU A 1077 4.08 23.71 -27.13
C GLU A 1077 4.93 22.94 -28.16
N LYS A 1078 5.94 22.19 -27.70
CA LYS A 1078 6.75 21.36 -28.59
C LYS A 1078 5.95 20.22 -29.21
N ALA A 1079 5.08 19.56 -28.46
CA ALA A 1079 4.19 18.54 -29.00
C ALA A 1079 3.26 19.08 -30.08
N ILE A 1080 2.70 20.28 -29.88
CA ILE A 1080 1.88 20.97 -30.89
C ILE A 1080 2.71 21.25 -32.15
N GLU A 1081 3.91 21.81 -32.00
CA GLU A 1081 4.82 22.10 -33.12
C GLU A 1081 5.13 20.83 -33.94
N VAL A 1082 5.53 19.75 -33.26
CA VAL A 1082 5.89 18.47 -33.88
C VAL A 1082 4.70 17.88 -34.65
N LEU A 1083 3.51 17.86 -34.05
CA LEU A 1083 2.33 17.31 -34.71
C LEU A 1083 1.85 18.15 -35.89
N ILE A 1084 1.91 19.49 -35.80
CA ILE A 1084 1.58 20.36 -36.94
C ILE A 1084 2.53 20.10 -38.11
N GLU A 1085 3.83 19.92 -37.84
CA GLU A 1085 4.81 19.61 -38.87
C GLU A 1085 4.59 18.21 -39.47
N GLU A 1086 4.36 17.20 -38.63
CA GLU A 1086 4.07 15.85 -39.10
C GLU A 1086 2.80 15.82 -39.96
N LEU A 1087 1.76 16.56 -39.58
CA LEU A 1087 0.51 16.64 -40.36
C LEU A 1087 0.70 17.19 -41.79
N LYS A 1088 1.78 17.92 -42.10
CA LYS A 1088 2.08 18.38 -43.46
C LYS A 1088 2.53 17.25 -44.38
N THR A 1089 3.20 16.24 -43.83
CA THR A 1089 3.83 15.14 -44.59
C THR A 1089 3.18 13.79 -44.31
N TYR A 1090 2.41 13.67 -43.22
CA TYR A 1090 1.75 12.45 -42.80
C TYR A 1090 0.72 12.03 -43.83
N LYS A 1091 0.94 10.85 -44.42
CA LYS A 1091 0.02 10.25 -45.37
C LYS A 1091 -1.12 9.60 -44.61
N GLN A 1092 -2.11 10.41 -44.21
CA GLN A 1092 -3.32 9.84 -43.63
C GLN A 1092 -3.95 8.85 -44.62
N PRO A 1093 -4.39 7.66 -44.16
CA PRO A 1093 -5.21 6.75 -44.94
C PRO A 1093 -6.36 7.52 -45.61
N LYS A 1094 -6.37 7.56 -46.95
CA LYS A 1094 -7.46 8.16 -47.72
C LYS A 1094 -8.65 7.21 -47.70
N LEU A 1095 -9.51 7.37 -46.70
CA LEU A 1095 -10.70 6.56 -46.55
C LEU A 1095 -11.84 7.15 -47.40
N PRO A 1096 -12.46 6.37 -48.31
CA PRO A 1096 -13.55 6.87 -49.13
C PRO A 1096 -14.77 7.25 -48.27
N ILE A 1097 -15.37 8.41 -48.56
CA ILE A 1097 -16.54 8.93 -47.84
C ILE A 1097 -17.83 8.19 -48.23
N ARG A 1098 -17.83 7.44 -49.34
CA ARG A 1098 -18.95 6.61 -49.78
C ARG A 1098 -18.47 5.28 -50.35
N PRO A 1099 -19.24 4.19 -50.21
CA PRO A 1099 -18.94 2.96 -50.91
C PRO A 1099 -18.97 3.18 -52.42
N PRO A 1100 -18.18 2.41 -53.20
CA PRO A 1100 -18.33 2.39 -54.65
C PRO A 1100 -19.78 2.04 -55.03
N LYS A 1101 -20.24 2.50 -56.20
CA LYS A 1101 -21.57 2.11 -56.70
C LYS A 1101 -21.65 0.58 -56.71
N ASN A 1102 -22.72 0.03 -56.15
CA ASN A 1102 -22.94 -1.41 -56.19
C ASN A 1102 -22.91 -1.88 -57.65
N PRO A 1103 -22.26 -3.03 -57.94
CA PRO A 1103 -22.40 -3.64 -59.26
C PRO A 1103 -23.89 -3.90 -59.52
N VAL A 1104 -24.34 -3.61 -60.74
CA VAL A 1104 -25.66 -4.08 -61.21
C VAL A 1104 -25.57 -5.60 -61.20
N ARG A 1105 -26.31 -6.24 -60.29
CA ARG A 1105 -26.34 -7.70 -60.14
C ARG A 1105 -27.25 -8.32 -61.19
#